data_AF-A0A0P7Z395-F1
#
_entry.id   AF-A0A0P7Z395-F1
#
_cell.length_a   1.000
_cell.length_b   1.000
_cell.length_c   1.000
_cell.angle_alpha   90.00
_cell.angle_beta   90.00
_cell.angle_gamma   90.00
#
_symmetry.space_group_name_H-M   'P 1'
#
loop_
_entity.id
_entity.type
_entity.pdbx_description
1 polymer ?
#
loop_
_entity_poly.entity_id
_entity_poly.type
_entity_poly.pdbx_seq_one_letter_code
_entity_poly.pdbx_strand_id
1 'polypeptide(L)'
;MAVRERSRRQKTSKHKILVVDDEPDNLDLLYRTFYRDFKVIKANSGHDALEMLSEQGDIAVIISDQRMPGMSGTELLSLTADRYPNSIRIMLTGYTDVEDLVEAINEGKVFKYVTKPWEEDDLRLVVNQAVDTHSVLNARTQELNRVLRQETLLNAITNTIRSAQSSQEMLKTIVETLGTAFELDYGVVKPLFEADLNSPAFYYMGTAIPNDQRTADTSALSTETLALLDKTVWPTAFVQHLEVAEDVAETAPDADSIAAYQALDIHTSLLIPLTFKQDVLAVLALHKRSHQKLWEESEIKLLTTLADQAALALSQTWTYERVQSLAQREVLINTITQALHASLEPSETFAAITQKLGQALEVDSCMLSLWTQTDSQCVGRYDVTEVTPRSLPEPSVVIAEDAIFSTLLTTRQPVVVNTPDSARDSASAHLLGRKRVNAQALLAVPLLADANITGCIVLRQIQCDRQWQPDEVTLVQSVANQAAIAVQQVNLYQKSRRQAEQLLELDQQKNAFFQNISHEFRTPLTLTIGPLESAVERSEGLDAEQSVIALRNSRRLLRLVNQLLDLQRLDAGKMQPTFRPCDLAVFTAEVVEAFQTYCERKQITLTTEIASCPCVYLDMEKFDKVLYNLLSNAMKFTPAGKSITVKLKEVDGKAWLQVQDEGIGIREDQIPHLFERFRQADGSANRHYEGTGLGLSLVQELSELHGGQVTVQSAYGEGTTFTIELPLGASHLPAEQVVEQRLQTEKGRAAVELSDIEMASATADRAVSLPDKIEGDHAEVASFEGAQILVVDDNPDLRAYVSSVLQRKGYQVRTAEQGAEGLEMATSYKPDLIITDLMMPGVSGLEMIARIRTDLALQGTPIILLTAKVDDETRLEGVEQGADAYLSKPFNDRELLAEVRNLLALKANERKVAQLNQYLTESVLQRFLPPSLVHKASKGNLQLDLRPEPRLVTILFSDIVGFTQLSNTLRSRRVAELLNEYLETMTHAIFNNGGTVDKFMGDAVLALFGAPEEMSPNEQVKRAIASARQMYKDLDGLNQRWATQGIGPVKFRCGIHQGTAVVGMFGSAERSDYTAIGPSVNIAARIQESATADTILVSAAVADYLDEQEIVKFDPLKLKGIDETVLTFGVKTQL
;
A
#
# COMPACT_ATOMS: atom_id res chain seq x y z
N MET A 1 73.27 9.88 48.43
CA MET A 1 74.44 9.29 49.11
C MET A 1 74.60 9.77 50.56
N ALA A 2 73.50 10.12 51.25
CA ALA A 2 73.49 10.59 52.65
C ALA A 2 72.55 9.77 53.56
N VAL A 3 72.05 8.61 53.08
CA VAL A 3 71.16 7.71 53.86
C VAL A 3 71.92 6.50 54.40
N ARG A 4 73.14 6.21 53.90
CA ARG A 4 73.95 5.07 54.35
C ARG A 4 74.68 5.27 55.68
N GLU A 5 74.69 6.48 56.24
CA GLU A 5 75.42 6.78 57.48
C GLU A 5 74.54 6.89 58.74
N ARG A 6 73.19 6.89 58.63
CA ARG A 6 72.29 6.94 59.81
C ARG A 6 71.92 5.57 60.40
N SER A 7 72.12 4.46 59.69
CA SER A 7 71.76 3.12 60.21
C SER A 7 72.78 2.49 61.18
N ARG A 8 73.90 3.16 61.49
CA ARG A 8 74.98 2.58 62.32
C ARG A 8 74.90 2.88 63.82
N ARG A 9 73.80 3.46 64.31
CA ARG A 9 73.55 3.64 65.76
C ARG A 9 72.08 3.44 66.13
N GLN A 10 71.47 2.34 65.73
CA GLN A 10 70.38 1.76 66.52
C GLN A 10 70.99 0.60 67.31
N LYS A 11 71.11 0.76 68.62
CA LYS A 11 71.31 -0.39 69.53
C LYS A 11 70.21 -1.39 69.20
N THR A 12 70.54 -2.46 68.49
CA THR A 12 69.59 -3.52 68.19
C THR A 12 69.07 -4.04 69.51
N SER A 13 67.81 -3.74 69.81
CA SER A 13 67.09 -4.28 70.94
C SER A 13 67.24 -5.79 70.89
N LYS A 14 67.89 -6.39 71.88
CA LYS A 14 68.03 -7.85 71.95
C LYS A 14 66.64 -8.48 71.89
N HIS A 15 66.45 -9.46 71.01
CA HIS A 15 65.20 -10.22 70.95
C HIS A 15 64.89 -10.83 72.31
N LYS A 16 63.61 -10.81 72.69
CA LYS A 16 63.13 -11.42 73.94
C LYS A 16 62.93 -12.91 73.72
N ILE A 17 63.53 -13.72 74.58
CA ILE A 17 63.28 -15.16 74.62
C ILE A 17 62.75 -15.54 76.00
N LEU A 18 61.75 -16.40 76.03
CA LEU A 18 61.16 -16.95 77.25
C LEU A 18 61.69 -18.37 77.45
N VAL A 19 62.18 -18.66 78.65
CA VAL A 19 62.65 -19.98 79.04
C VAL A 19 61.84 -20.47 80.23
N VAL A 20 61.31 -21.69 80.12
CA VAL A 20 60.42 -22.31 81.09
C VAL A 20 60.92 -23.71 81.43
N ASP A 21 61.25 -23.95 82.69
CA ASP A 21 61.66 -25.25 83.22
C ASP A 21 61.35 -25.24 84.74
N ASP A 22 60.87 -26.35 85.29
CA ASP A 22 60.52 -26.45 86.71
C ASP A 22 61.75 -26.69 87.60
N GLU A 23 62.86 -27.13 87.01
CA GLU A 23 64.11 -27.36 87.71
C GLU A 23 65.01 -26.09 87.66
N PRO A 24 65.32 -25.47 88.81
CA PRO A 24 66.02 -24.18 88.84
C PRO A 24 67.44 -24.25 88.26
N ASP A 25 68.10 -25.41 88.36
CA ASP A 25 69.43 -25.63 87.81
C ASP A 25 69.42 -25.60 86.27
N ASN A 26 68.36 -26.15 85.64
CA ASN A 26 68.17 -26.11 84.19
C ASN A 26 67.87 -24.68 83.70
N LEU A 27 67.02 -23.94 84.42
CA LEU A 27 66.74 -22.53 84.12
C LEU A 27 67.99 -21.67 84.17
N ASP A 28 68.84 -21.86 85.19
CA ASP A 28 70.08 -21.11 85.32
C ASP A 28 71.12 -21.52 84.26
N LEU A 29 71.14 -22.79 83.85
CA LEU A 29 71.94 -23.24 82.71
C LEU A 29 71.50 -22.54 81.42
N LEU A 30 70.21 -22.61 81.08
CA LEU A 30 69.64 -21.97 79.87
C LEU A 30 69.84 -20.44 79.89
N TYR A 31 69.68 -19.81 81.06
CA TYR A 31 69.99 -18.39 81.21
C TYR A 31 71.45 -18.09 80.91
N ARG A 32 72.39 -18.85 81.49
CA ARG A 32 73.83 -18.70 81.23
C ARG A 32 74.18 -18.94 79.75
N THR A 33 73.49 -19.85 79.09
CA THR A 33 73.69 -20.11 77.66
C THR A 33 73.28 -18.91 76.80
N PHE A 34 72.23 -18.15 77.15
CA PHE A 34 71.62 -17.15 76.26
C PHE A 34 71.71 -15.68 76.70
N TYR A 35 72.03 -15.37 77.96
CA TYR A 35 71.96 -13.98 78.48
C TYR A 35 72.85 -12.97 77.73
N ARG A 36 73.92 -13.43 77.07
CA ARG A 36 74.83 -12.57 76.32
C ARG A 36 74.21 -12.02 75.03
N ASP A 37 73.40 -12.82 74.35
CA ASP A 37 72.89 -12.52 73.01
C ASP A 37 71.41 -12.08 73.04
N PHE A 38 70.63 -12.58 74.01
CA PHE A 38 69.18 -12.35 74.09
C PHE A 38 68.75 -11.69 75.40
N LYS A 39 67.55 -11.11 75.41
CA LYS A 39 66.87 -10.73 76.66
C LYS A 39 66.09 -11.95 77.15
N VAL A 40 66.69 -12.70 78.07
CA VAL A 40 66.14 -13.94 78.61
C VAL A 40 65.15 -13.65 79.73
N ILE A 41 63.92 -14.12 79.58
CA ILE A 41 62.86 -14.12 80.59
C ILE A 41 62.78 -15.54 81.13
N LYS A 42 62.80 -15.70 82.46
CA LYS A 42 62.75 -17.01 83.14
C LYS A 42 61.39 -17.19 83.78
N ALA A 43 60.76 -18.34 83.58
CA ALA A 43 59.54 -18.75 84.27
C ALA A 43 59.73 -20.14 84.90
N ASN A 44 59.27 -20.32 86.12
CA ASN A 44 59.46 -21.57 86.88
C ASN A 44 58.34 -22.59 86.67
N SER A 45 57.28 -22.22 85.95
CA SER A 45 56.15 -23.09 85.63
C SER A 45 55.41 -22.60 84.38
N GLY A 46 54.58 -23.45 83.77
CA GLY A 46 53.78 -23.04 82.61
C GLY A 46 52.78 -21.91 82.89
N HIS A 47 52.19 -21.85 84.08
CA HIS A 47 51.27 -20.76 84.47
C HIS A 47 51.99 -19.41 84.59
N ASP A 48 53.17 -19.41 85.22
CA ASP A 48 54.05 -18.24 85.35
C ASP A 48 54.49 -17.71 83.96
N ALA A 49 54.75 -18.63 83.03
CA ALA A 49 55.10 -18.27 81.64
C ALA A 49 53.96 -17.56 80.89
N LEU A 50 52.70 -17.98 81.07
CA LEU A 50 51.54 -17.33 80.44
C LEU A 50 51.28 -15.93 81.00
N GLU A 51 51.46 -15.73 82.31
CA GLU A 51 51.34 -14.42 82.96
C GLU A 51 52.40 -13.47 82.41
N MET A 52 53.66 -13.91 82.35
CA MET A 52 54.76 -13.12 81.76
C MET A 52 54.57 -12.79 80.27
N LEU A 53 53.98 -13.70 79.48
CA LEU A 53 53.64 -13.46 78.06
C LEU A 53 52.60 -12.35 77.89
N SER A 54 51.66 -12.22 78.84
CA SER A 54 50.65 -11.17 78.81
C SER A 54 51.20 -9.79 79.18
N GLU A 55 52.20 -9.72 80.07
CA GLU A 55 52.80 -8.47 80.53
C GLU A 55 53.91 -7.93 79.62
N GLN A 56 54.78 -8.82 79.10
CA GLN A 56 56.01 -8.41 78.42
C GLN A 56 55.83 -8.12 76.93
N GLY A 57 54.75 -8.60 76.30
CA GLY A 57 54.49 -8.49 74.85
C GLY A 57 55.60 -9.11 73.97
N ASP A 58 55.42 -9.03 72.64
CA ASP A 58 56.26 -9.56 71.55
C ASP A 58 57.51 -10.37 71.99
N ILE A 59 57.32 -11.68 72.19
CA ILE A 59 58.38 -12.65 72.53
C ILE A 59 58.75 -13.41 71.26
N ALA A 60 60.02 -13.40 70.87
CA ALA A 60 60.48 -14.00 69.63
C ALA A 60 60.52 -15.53 69.71
N VAL A 61 61.01 -16.08 70.82
CA VAL A 61 61.18 -17.52 71.03
C VAL A 61 60.74 -17.95 72.43
N ILE A 62 60.00 -19.04 72.54
CA ILE A 62 59.59 -19.69 73.79
C ILE A 62 60.27 -21.06 73.85
N ILE A 63 61.05 -21.32 74.89
CA ILE A 63 61.75 -22.58 75.17
C ILE A 63 61.13 -23.19 76.42
N SER A 64 60.53 -24.37 76.32
CA SER A 64 59.85 -25.02 77.45
C SER A 64 60.32 -26.46 77.65
N ASP A 65 60.49 -26.88 78.89
CA ASP A 65 60.60 -28.30 79.22
C ASP A 65 59.29 -29.04 78.97
N GLN A 66 59.37 -30.32 78.57
CA GLN A 66 58.20 -31.16 78.28
C GLN A 66 57.39 -31.49 79.55
N ARG A 67 58.06 -31.84 80.67
CA ARG A 67 57.42 -32.41 81.85
C ARG A 67 57.57 -31.47 83.04
N MET A 68 56.67 -30.51 83.14
CA MET A 68 56.58 -29.59 84.27
C MET A 68 55.34 -29.89 85.15
N PRO A 69 55.40 -29.73 86.48
CA PRO A 69 54.26 -29.89 87.37
C PRO A 69 53.15 -28.87 87.11
N GLY A 70 51.89 -29.32 87.13
CA GLY A 70 50.70 -28.47 87.06
C GLY A 70 50.25 -28.06 85.65
N MET A 71 51.17 -27.84 84.70
CA MET A 71 50.89 -27.63 83.27
C MET A 71 52.06 -28.18 82.47
N SER A 72 51.80 -29.08 81.52
CA SER A 72 52.88 -29.65 80.69
C SER A 72 53.43 -28.63 79.69
N GLY A 73 54.65 -28.85 79.22
CA GLY A 73 55.23 -28.02 78.15
C GLY A 73 54.43 -28.08 76.85
N THR A 74 53.85 -29.24 76.53
CA THR A 74 52.97 -29.40 75.36
C THR A 74 51.70 -28.56 75.47
N GLU A 75 51.09 -28.51 76.66
CA GLU A 75 49.89 -27.73 76.94
C GLU A 75 50.16 -26.22 76.85
N LEU A 76 51.28 -25.75 77.43
CA LEU A 76 51.72 -24.35 77.33
C LEU A 76 51.93 -23.91 75.87
N LEU A 77 52.66 -24.70 75.09
CA LEU A 77 52.96 -24.36 73.70
C LEU A 77 51.71 -24.40 72.80
N SER A 78 50.73 -25.26 73.13
CA SER A 78 49.43 -25.26 72.44
C SER A 78 48.62 -24.01 72.74
N LEU A 79 48.54 -23.56 73.99
CA LEU A 79 47.79 -22.34 74.37
C LEU A 79 48.40 -21.07 73.78
N THR A 80 49.72 -21.05 73.60
CA THR A 80 50.43 -19.91 73.00
C THR A 80 50.37 -19.89 71.48
N ALA A 81 50.10 -21.03 70.82
CA ALA A 81 50.01 -21.12 69.36
C ALA A 81 48.90 -20.25 68.77
N ASP A 82 47.73 -20.21 69.43
CA ASP A 82 46.58 -19.43 68.96
C ASP A 82 46.70 -17.94 69.34
N ARG A 83 47.22 -17.66 70.55
CA ARG A 83 47.26 -16.29 71.10
C ARG A 83 48.46 -15.49 70.61
N TYR A 84 49.58 -16.16 70.33
CA TYR A 84 50.84 -15.56 69.89
C TYR A 84 51.40 -16.30 68.67
N PRO A 85 50.71 -16.24 67.51
CA PRO A 85 51.02 -17.05 66.34
C PRO A 85 52.40 -16.76 65.74
N ASN A 86 52.93 -15.56 65.95
CA ASN A 86 54.23 -15.14 65.43
C ASN A 86 55.41 -15.63 66.29
N SER A 87 55.20 -16.00 67.56
CA SER A 87 56.27 -16.46 68.45
C SER A 87 56.74 -17.87 68.08
N ILE A 88 58.04 -18.14 68.05
CA ILE A 88 58.58 -19.46 67.69
C ILE A 88 58.74 -20.32 68.95
N ARG A 89 58.39 -21.61 68.88
CA ARG A 89 58.22 -22.48 70.06
C ARG A 89 59.20 -23.66 70.02
N ILE A 90 60.05 -23.84 71.04
CA ILE A 90 61.06 -24.91 71.16
C ILE A 90 60.77 -25.74 72.41
N MET A 91 60.87 -27.06 72.29
CA MET A 91 60.64 -27.98 73.41
C MET A 91 61.92 -28.73 73.82
N LEU A 92 62.16 -28.85 75.13
CA LEU A 92 63.24 -29.67 75.70
C LEU A 92 62.66 -31.00 76.21
N THR A 93 63.26 -32.15 75.84
CA THR A 93 62.70 -33.50 76.13
C THR A 93 63.78 -34.52 76.54
N GLY A 94 63.45 -35.46 77.43
CA GLY A 94 64.38 -36.48 77.98
C GLY A 94 64.33 -37.88 77.35
N TYR A 95 63.67 -38.08 76.20
CA TYR A 95 63.47 -39.38 75.53
C TYR A 95 62.80 -40.48 76.38
N THR A 96 61.46 -40.51 76.42
CA THR A 96 60.72 -41.78 76.68
C THR A 96 59.37 -41.93 75.96
N ASP A 97 58.72 -40.89 75.43
CA ASP A 97 57.41 -41.03 74.76
C ASP A 97 57.44 -40.46 73.33
N VAL A 98 57.44 -41.35 72.34
CA VAL A 98 57.48 -41.01 70.91
C VAL A 98 56.11 -40.51 70.41
N GLU A 99 55.01 -40.95 71.03
CA GLU A 99 53.64 -40.57 70.62
C GLU A 99 53.34 -39.08 70.87
N ASP A 100 53.60 -38.57 72.08
CA ASP A 100 53.40 -37.15 72.42
C ASP A 100 54.25 -36.19 71.56
N LEU A 101 55.42 -36.64 71.13
CA LEU A 101 56.37 -35.87 70.32
C LEU A 101 55.90 -35.76 68.86
N VAL A 102 55.29 -36.82 68.33
CA VAL A 102 54.69 -36.84 66.99
C VAL A 102 53.40 -36.02 66.92
N GLU A 103 52.57 -36.05 67.98
CA GLU A 103 51.34 -35.26 68.06
C GLU A 103 51.64 -33.75 68.06
N ALA A 104 52.60 -33.30 68.87
CA ALA A 104 53.00 -31.89 68.93
C ALA A 104 53.59 -31.34 67.61
N ILE A 105 54.26 -32.20 66.83
CA ILE A 105 54.80 -31.87 65.49
C ILE A 105 53.69 -31.81 64.45
N ASN A 106 52.79 -32.81 64.43
CA ASN A 106 51.73 -32.91 63.44
C ASN A 106 50.71 -31.77 63.56
N GLU A 107 50.54 -31.21 64.76
CA GLU A 107 49.70 -30.02 64.97
C GLU A 107 50.41 -28.69 64.64
N GLY A 108 51.69 -28.71 64.24
CA GLY A 108 52.46 -27.51 63.86
C GLY A 108 52.75 -26.55 65.01
N LYS A 109 52.62 -27.01 66.26
CA LYS A 109 52.68 -26.17 67.47
C LYS A 109 54.11 -25.94 67.98
N VAL A 110 55.09 -26.70 67.50
CA VAL A 110 56.50 -26.63 67.93
C VAL A 110 57.43 -26.56 66.72
N PHE A 111 58.41 -25.65 66.75
CA PHE A 111 59.40 -25.42 65.69
C PHE A 111 60.50 -26.47 65.67
N LYS A 112 61.04 -26.82 66.85
CA LYS A 112 62.07 -27.86 66.99
C LYS A 112 62.09 -28.39 68.42
N TYR A 113 62.48 -29.65 68.59
CA TYR A 113 62.77 -30.23 69.90
C TYR A 113 64.27 -30.41 70.10
N VAL A 114 64.71 -30.35 71.35
CA VAL A 114 66.10 -30.60 71.76
C VAL A 114 66.13 -31.58 72.91
N THR A 115 67.02 -32.56 72.85
CA THR A 115 67.04 -33.71 73.76
C THR A 115 67.97 -33.47 74.94
N LYS A 116 67.57 -33.83 76.16
CA LYS A 116 68.37 -33.76 77.38
C LYS A 116 69.24 -35.04 77.54
N PRO A 117 70.54 -34.96 77.88
CA PRO A 117 71.35 -33.74 78.03
C PRO A 117 71.70 -33.10 76.67
N TRP A 118 71.66 -31.77 76.57
CA TRP A 118 71.95 -31.03 75.33
C TRP A 118 73.36 -30.42 75.36
N GLU A 119 73.96 -30.28 74.17
CA GLU A 119 75.18 -29.48 73.99
C GLU A 119 74.82 -27.99 73.81
N GLU A 120 75.58 -27.08 74.44
CA GLU A 120 75.29 -25.63 74.40
C GLU A 120 75.31 -25.06 72.99
N ASP A 121 76.24 -25.50 72.14
CA ASP A 121 76.40 -25.00 70.77
C ASP A 121 75.22 -25.41 69.87
N ASP A 122 74.71 -26.63 70.03
CA ASP A 122 73.57 -27.14 69.27
C ASP A 122 72.27 -26.40 69.65
N LEU A 123 72.01 -26.21 70.95
CA LEU A 123 70.83 -25.47 71.40
C LEU A 123 70.90 -23.99 70.96
N ARG A 124 72.09 -23.38 70.97
CA ARG A 124 72.29 -22.03 70.44
C ARG A 124 71.98 -21.92 68.96
N LEU A 125 72.43 -22.88 68.15
CA LEU A 125 72.13 -22.91 66.73
C LEU A 125 70.62 -22.94 66.48
N VAL A 126 69.88 -23.76 67.24
CA VAL A 126 68.42 -23.88 67.12
C VAL A 126 67.70 -22.58 67.49
N VAL A 127 68.10 -21.94 68.58
CA VAL A 127 67.48 -20.68 69.03
C VAL A 127 67.76 -19.53 68.06
N ASN A 128 68.97 -19.44 67.51
CA ASN A 128 69.28 -18.45 66.48
C ASN A 128 68.42 -18.64 65.21
N GLN A 129 68.29 -19.89 64.74
CA GLN A 129 67.40 -20.21 63.61
C GLN A 129 65.94 -19.83 63.89
N ALA A 130 65.47 -20.04 65.12
CA ALA A 130 64.12 -19.66 65.54
C ALA A 130 63.91 -18.13 65.52
N VAL A 131 64.88 -17.35 66.01
CA VAL A 131 64.79 -15.88 66.01
C VAL A 131 64.78 -15.32 64.58
N ASP A 132 65.65 -15.81 63.70
CA ASP A 132 65.68 -15.38 62.30
C ASP A 132 64.33 -15.66 61.60
N THR A 133 63.74 -16.83 61.89
CA THR A 133 62.42 -17.21 61.37
C THR A 133 61.32 -16.26 61.86
N HIS A 134 61.33 -15.90 63.15
CA HIS A 134 60.38 -14.94 63.72
C HIS A 134 60.47 -13.56 63.04
N SER A 135 61.69 -13.04 62.84
CA SER A 135 61.89 -11.73 62.20
C SER A 135 61.35 -11.71 60.77
N VAL A 136 61.56 -12.79 60.00
CA VAL A 136 61.04 -12.91 58.62
C VAL A 136 59.51 -12.98 58.61
N LEU A 137 58.90 -13.77 59.51
CA LEU A 137 57.44 -13.88 59.59
C LEU A 137 56.78 -12.54 59.98
N ASN A 138 57.32 -11.85 60.97
CA ASN A 138 56.76 -10.58 61.44
C ASN A 138 56.82 -9.50 60.34
N ALA A 139 57.96 -9.40 59.63
CA ALA A 139 58.10 -8.48 58.50
C ALA A 139 57.11 -8.79 57.37
N ARG A 140 56.93 -10.07 57.03
CA ARG A 140 56.02 -10.50 55.97
C ARG A 140 54.56 -10.26 56.31
N THR A 141 54.15 -10.49 57.56
CA THR A 141 52.79 -10.23 58.04
C THR A 141 52.45 -8.72 57.99
N GLN A 142 53.39 -7.86 58.37
CA GLN A 142 53.20 -6.40 58.25
C GLN A 142 53.07 -5.95 56.80
N GLU A 143 53.88 -6.50 55.89
CA GLU A 143 53.79 -6.22 54.46
C GLU A 143 52.44 -6.66 53.86
N LEU A 144 51.98 -7.87 54.20
CA LEU A 144 50.69 -8.43 53.78
C LEU A 144 49.51 -7.54 54.24
N ASN A 145 49.50 -7.12 55.51
CA ASN A 145 48.44 -6.25 56.02
C ASN A 145 48.41 -4.89 55.30
N ARG A 146 49.58 -4.34 54.94
CA ARG A 146 49.65 -3.09 54.17
C ARG A 146 49.09 -3.27 52.76
N VAL A 147 49.45 -4.35 52.08
CA VAL A 147 48.95 -4.68 50.73
C VAL A 147 47.43 -4.92 50.76
N LEU A 148 46.93 -5.66 51.75
CA LEU A 148 45.50 -5.93 51.91
C LEU A 148 44.69 -4.65 52.15
N ARG A 149 45.20 -3.72 52.99
CA ARG A 149 44.56 -2.42 53.22
C ARG A 149 44.51 -1.60 51.93
N GLN A 150 45.59 -1.61 51.14
CA GLN A 150 45.64 -0.95 49.83
C GLN A 150 44.61 -1.53 48.83
N GLU A 151 44.51 -2.85 48.70
CA GLU A 151 43.52 -3.49 47.82
C GLU A 151 42.08 -3.21 48.25
N THR A 152 41.81 -3.20 49.56
CA THR A 152 40.46 -2.95 50.09
C THR A 152 39.98 -1.54 49.72
N LEU A 153 40.84 -0.53 49.84
CA LEU A 153 40.51 0.85 49.48
C LEU A 153 40.33 1.05 47.97
N LEU A 154 41.18 0.43 47.16
CA LEU A 154 41.03 0.43 45.69
C LEU A 154 39.68 -0.19 45.27
N ASN A 155 39.30 -1.31 45.89
CA ASN A 155 38.02 -1.96 45.62
C ASN A 155 36.82 -1.11 46.07
N ALA A 156 36.92 -0.41 47.20
CA ALA A 156 35.86 0.50 47.66
C ALA A 156 35.61 1.62 46.65
N ILE A 157 36.66 2.33 46.22
CA ILE A 157 36.53 3.41 45.22
C ILE A 157 36.03 2.88 43.88
N THR A 158 36.53 1.71 43.44
CA THR A 158 36.08 1.08 42.19
C THR A 158 34.59 0.69 42.25
N ASN A 159 34.10 0.23 43.40
CA ASN A 159 32.68 -0.07 43.58
C ASN A 159 31.83 1.20 43.59
N THR A 160 32.29 2.26 44.26
CA THR A 160 31.65 3.58 44.24
C THR A 160 31.53 4.12 42.82
N ILE A 161 32.59 3.99 42.03
CA ILE A 161 32.60 4.36 40.60
C ILE A 161 31.52 3.59 39.83
N ARG A 162 31.36 2.29 40.12
CA ARG A 162 30.37 1.45 39.43
C ARG A 162 28.92 1.78 39.82
N SER A 163 28.70 2.30 41.02
CA SER A 163 27.35 2.54 41.55
C SER A 163 26.80 3.94 41.29
N ALA A 164 27.65 4.94 41.01
CA ALA A 164 27.21 6.32 40.84
C ALA A 164 26.43 6.51 39.52
N GLN A 165 25.26 7.17 39.58
CA GLN A 165 24.46 7.46 38.38
C GLN A 165 24.75 8.82 37.75
N SER A 166 25.46 9.69 38.48
CA SER A 166 25.85 11.01 37.99
C SER A 166 27.26 11.36 38.45
N SER A 167 27.93 12.26 37.73
CA SER A 167 29.24 12.77 38.14
C SER A 167 29.22 13.44 39.52
N GLN A 168 28.10 14.07 39.88
CA GLN A 168 27.96 14.77 41.17
C GLN A 168 27.90 13.78 42.35
N GLU A 169 27.13 12.71 42.20
CA GLU A 169 27.04 11.64 43.20
C GLU A 169 28.41 10.96 43.38
N MET A 170 29.14 10.74 42.28
CA MET A 170 30.48 10.17 42.30
C MET A 170 31.46 11.02 43.13
N LEU A 171 31.54 12.33 42.89
CA LEU A 171 32.45 13.23 43.60
C LEU A 171 32.16 13.27 45.11
N LYS A 172 30.88 13.31 45.47
CA LYS A 172 30.44 13.27 46.87
C LYS A 172 30.87 11.98 47.57
N THR A 173 30.63 10.82 46.97
CA THR A 173 30.97 9.55 47.62
C THR A 173 32.48 9.32 47.66
N ILE A 174 33.26 9.85 46.71
CA ILE A 174 34.73 9.80 46.74
C ILE A 174 35.27 10.54 47.96
N VAL A 175 34.83 11.79 48.19
CA VAL A 175 35.32 12.59 49.33
C VAL A 175 34.93 11.96 50.67
N GLU A 176 33.73 11.37 50.77
CA GLU A 176 33.25 10.66 51.97
C GLU A 176 34.05 9.38 52.26
N THR A 177 34.33 8.58 51.22
CA THR A 177 35.07 7.32 51.35
C THR A 177 36.52 7.56 51.78
N LEU A 178 37.19 8.53 51.16
CA LEU A 178 38.56 8.93 51.52
C LEU A 178 38.62 9.58 52.90
N GLY A 179 37.63 10.42 53.22
CA GLY A 179 37.45 11.02 54.54
C GLY A 179 37.42 10.00 55.67
N THR A 180 36.65 8.92 55.48
CA THR A 180 36.48 7.87 56.49
C THR A 180 37.73 6.97 56.57
N ALA A 181 38.31 6.59 55.43
CA ALA A 181 39.43 5.64 55.36
C ALA A 181 40.74 6.14 55.98
N PHE A 182 40.96 7.45 55.93
CA PHE A 182 42.17 8.12 56.41
C PHE A 182 41.93 8.94 57.69
N GLU A 183 40.76 8.78 58.32
CA GLU A 183 40.38 9.46 59.58
C GLU A 183 40.53 10.98 59.51
N LEU A 184 40.05 11.59 58.41
CA LEU A 184 40.24 13.01 58.15
C LEU A 184 39.28 13.89 58.97
N ASP A 185 39.74 15.10 59.29
CA ASP A 185 38.92 16.12 59.95
C ASP A 185 38.05 16.85 58.93
N TYR A 186 38.61 17.24 57.78
CA TYR A 186 37.88 17.85 56.66
C TYR A 186 38.35 17.31 55.31
N GLY A 187 37.42 17.20 54.36
CA GLY A 187 37.71 16.87 52.97
C GLY A 187 36.86 17.72 52.02
N VAL A 188 37.44 18.18 50.92
CA VAL A 188 36.76 19.02 49.93
C VAL A 188 37.11 18.57 48.52
N VAL A 189 36.13 18.48 47.62
CA VAL A 189 36.35 18.25 46.19
C VAL A 189 35.68 19.35 45.39
N LYS A 190 36.46 20.07 44.59
CA LYS A 190 35.97 21.16 43.74
C LYS A 190 36.14 20.79 42.26
N PRO A 191 35.04 20.61 41.50
CA PRO A 191 35.13 20.40 40.05
C PRO A 191 35.56 21.66 39.32
N LEU A 192 36.34 21.51 38.25
CA LEU A 192 36.88 22.59 37.42
C LEU A 192 36.46 22.37 35.97
N PHE A 193 35.18 22.59 35.65
CA PHE A 193 34.64 22.41 34.30
C PHE A 193 34.67 23.74 33.52
N GLU A 194 35.14 23.71 32.26
CA GLU A 194 35.13 24.78 31.25
C GLU A 194 34.89 26.22 31.79
N ALA A 195 35.91 26.81 32.44
CA ALA A 195 35.96 28.23 32.85
C ALA A 195 34.81 28.76 33.74
N ASP A 196 33.96 27.90 34.30
CA ASP A 196 32.89 28.31 35.22
C ASP A 196 33.33 28.12 36.68
N LEU A 197 33.83 29.21 37.29
CA LEU A 197 34.34 29.25 38.66
C LEU A 197 33.25 29.02 39.73
N ASN A 198 31.97 28.95 39.34
CA ASN A 198 30.83 28.81 40.25
C ASN A 198 30.33 27.37 40.44
N SER A 199 31.06 26.37 39.96
CA SER A 199 30.66 24.96 40.14
C SER A 199 30.63 24.58 41.63
N PRO A 200 29.55 23.92 42.13
CA PRO A 200 29.40 23.62 43.55
C PRO A 200 30.44 22.60 44.03
N ALA A 201 31.14 22.91 45.11
CA ALA A 201 32.07 21.98 45.77
C ALA A 201 31.34 20.95 46.65
N PHE A 202 31.99 19.81 46.88
CA PHE A 202 31.51 18.70 47.70
C PHE A 202 32.38 18.53 48.94
N TYR A 203 31.79 18.19 50.08
CA TYR A 203 32.45 18.29 51.39
C TYR A 203 32.31 17.02 52.24
N TYR A 204 33.31 16.75 53.07
CA TYR A 204 33.32 15.76 54.14
C TYR A 204 33.79 16.38 55.46
N MET A 205 33.15 16.01 56.58
CA MET A 205 33.51 16.45 57.92
C MET A 205 33.61 15.23 58.85
N GLY A 206 34.73 15.08 59.56
CA GLY A 206 35.02 13.97 60.47
C GLY A 206 34.17 13.99 61.75
N THR A 207 33.98 12.82 62.36
CA THR A 207 33.12 12.63 63.56
C THR A 207 33.77 13.03 64.89
N ALA A 208 35.03 13.47 64.88
CA ALA A 208 35.81 13.84 66.06
C ALA A 208 35.61 15.31 66.52
N ILE A 209 34.39 15.84 66.41
CA ILE A 209 34.03 17.10 67.06
C ILE A 209 33.56 16.75 68.49
N PRO A 210 34.23 17.21 69.57
CA PRO A 210 33.86 16.84 70.93
C PRO A 210 32.41 17.22 71.26
N ASN A 211 31.71 16.29 71.92
CA ASN A 211 30.27 16.33 72.24
C ASN A 211 29.79 17.54 73.07
N ASP A 212 30.67 18.43 73.51
CA ASP A 212 30.33 19.58 74.39
C ASP A 212 29.85 20.84 73.65
N GLN A 213 29.80 20.84 72.31
CA GLN A 213 29.27 21.96 71.50
C GLN A 213 27.99 21.62 70.73
N ARG A 214 27.24 20.59 71.14
CA ARG A 214 25.88 20.33 70.64
C ARG A 214 24.84 21.08 71.48
N THR A 215 24.86 22.41 71.44
CA THR A 215 23.73 23.24 71.88
C THR A 215 23.15 24.04 70.72
N ALA A 216 21.93 23.66 70.33
CA ALA A 216 20.86 24.41 69.63
C ALA A 216 21.10 25.23 68.33
N ASP A 217 22.33 25.60 67.91
CA ASP A 217 22.57 26.44 66.72
C ASP A 217 23.27 25.70 65.56
N THR A 218 22.89 24.46 65.29
CA THR A 218 23.58 23.57 64.33
C THR A 218 23.33 23.84 62.84
N SER A 219 22.45 24.78 62.46
CA SER A 219 22.22 25.14 61.04
C SER A 219 22.99 26.37 60.56
N ALA A 220 23.49 27.21 61.47
CA ALA A 220 24.25 28.42 61.13
C ALA A 220 25.76 28.15 61.03
N LEU A 221 26.29 27.30 61.92
CA LEU A 221 27.70 26.88 61.93
C LEU A 221 28.11 26.08 60.67
N SER A 222 27.18 25.42 59.97
CA SER A 222 27.51 24.68 58.75
C SER A 222 27.80 25.60 57.56
N THR A 223 27.06 26.69 57.38
CA THR A 223 27.19 27.55 56.17
C THR A 223 28.47 28.38 56.21
N GLU A 224 28.83 28.91 57.38
CA GLU A 224 30.10 29.63 57.57
C GLU A 224 31.31 28.70 57.44
N THR A 225 31.25 27.49 58.02
CA THR A 225 32.33 26.50 57.91
C THR A 225 32.49 26.00 56.46
N LEU A 226 31.40 25.77 55.72
CA LEU A 226 31.43 25.41 54.31
C LEU A 226 32.00 26.54 53.43
N ALA A 227 31.64 27.80 53.72
CA ALA A 227 32.20 28.96 53.04
C ALA A 227 33.70 29.15 53.30
N LEU A 228 34.18 28.81 54.51
CA LEU A 228 35.61 28.77 54.82
C LEU A 228 36.32 27.61 54.11
N LEU A 229 35.70 26.43 54.06
CA LEU A 229 36.25 25.26 53.36
C LEU A 229 36.37 25.47 51.84
N ASP A 230 35.42 26.15 51.20
CA ASP A 230 35.52 26.47 49.76
C ASP A 230 36.73 27.37 49.43
N LYS A 231 37.19 28.15 50.43
CA LYS A 231 38.41 28.97 50.36
C LYS A 231 39.70 28.17 50.67
N THR A 232 39.60 26.90 51.06
CA THR A 232 40.80 26.07 51.33
C THR A 232 41.29 25.29 50.11
N VAL A 233 40.56 25.36 48.98
CA VAL A 233 40.84 24.65 47.73
C VAL A 233 40.93 25.62 46.57
N TRP A 234 42.00 25.49 45.78
CA TRP A 234 42.22 26.28 44.57
C TRP A 234 42.71 25.40 43.42
N PRO A 235 42.61 25.87 42.17
CA PRO A 235 43.15 25.16 41.01
C PRO A 235 44.66 24.93 41.16
N THR A 236 45.09 23.68 41.12
CA THR A 236 46.51 23.27 41.20
C THR A 236 46.82 22.23 40.13
N ALA A 237 48.04 22.22 39.60
CA ALA A 237 48.48 21.28 38.57
C ALA A 237 49.33 20.12 39.11
N PHE A 238 49.82 20.24 40.35
CA PHE A 238 50.65 19.23 41.02
C PHE A 238 50.16 19.01 42.44
N VAL A 239 50.44 17.85 43.01
CA VAL A 239 50.14 17.55 44.41
C VAL A 239 50.88 18.53 45.32
N GLN A 240 50.17 19.28 46.15
CA GLN A 240 50.75 20.19 47.14
C GLN A 240 50.59 19.59 48.53
N HIS A 241 51.70 19.58 49.26
CA HIS A 241 51.76 19.10 50.63
C HIS A 241 52.12 20.27 51.53
N LEU A 242 51.23 20.58 52.46
CA LEU A 242 51.33 21.74 53.35
C LEU A 242 51.40 21.21 54.78
N GLU A 243 52.58 21.27 55.42
CA GLU A 243 52.79 20.73 56.78
C GLU A 243 52.97 21.82 57.85
N VAL A 244 53.36 23.02 57.43
CA VAL A 244 53.68 24.15 58.32
C VAL A 244 52.86 25.37 57.92
N ALA A 245 52.54 26.24 58.89
CA ALA A 245 51.86 27.50 58.64
C ALA A 245 52.60 28.41 57.64
N GLU A 246 53.93 28.26 57.51
CA GLU A 246 54.75 28.95 56.51
C GLU A 246 54.47 28.42 55.09
N ASP A 247 54.28 27.11 54.90
CA ASP A 247 53.97 26.51 53.59
C ASP A 247 52.64 27.04 53.04
N VAL A 248 51.63 27.18 53.90
CA VAL A 248 50.31 27.73 53.54
C VAL A 248 50.44 29.20 53.15
N ALA A 249 51.27 29.98 53.85
CA ALA A 249 51.47 31.39 53.57
C ALA A 249 52.22 31.65 52.24
N GLU A 250 53.06 30.71 51.79
CA GLU A 250 53.78 30.81 50.51
C GLU A 250 52.97 30.30 49.31
N THR A 251 52.05 29.36 49.51
CA THR A 251 51.35 28.66 48.41
C THR A 251 49.90 29.07 48.22
N ALA A 252 49.23 29.63 49.23
CA ALA A 252 47.84 30.07 49.12
C ALA A 252 47.70 31.28 48.18
N PRO A 253 46.65 31.34 47.34
CA PRO A 253 46.50 32.38 46.32
C PRO A 253 46.10 33.75 46.88
N ASP A 254 45.45 33.80 48.05
CA ASP A 254 44.91 35.00 48.66
C ASP A 254 44.94 34.96 50.21
N ALA A 255 44.88 36.15 50.83
CA ALA A 255 44.92 36.29 52.29
C ALA A 255 43.71 35.63 52.98
N ASP A 256 42.59 35.54 52.27
CA ASP A 256 41.36 34.88 52.70
C ASP A 256 41.53 33.37 52.86
N SER A 257 42.28 32.71 51.95
CA SER A 257 42.63 31.28 52.09
C SER A 257 43.48 31.02 53.33
N ILE A 258 44.49 31.88 53.60
CA ILE A 258 45.34 31.76 54.79
C ILE A 258 44.51 31.92 56.07
N ALA A 259 43.59 32.88 56.09
CA ALA A 259 42.67 33.09 57.21
C ALA A 259 41.75 31.88 57.43
N ALA A 260 41.30 31.22 56.36
CA ALA A 260 40.48 30.01 56.44
C ALA A 260 41.23 28.82 57.07
N TYR A 261 42.49 28.59 56.70
CA TYR A 261 43.32 27.53 57.32
C TYR A 261 43.53 27.75 58.82
N GLN A 262 43.74 29.01 59.23
CA GLN A 262 43.90 29.39 60.64
C GLN A 262 42.60 29.28 61.43
N ALA A 263 41.47 29.70 60.86
CA ALA A 263 40.16 29.62 61.50
C ALA A 263 39.69 28.17 61.71
N LEU A 264 40.06 27.26 60.81
CA LEU A 264 39.69 25.85 60.86
C LEU A 264 40.69 24.97 61.64
N ASP A 265 41.77 25.53 62.19
CA ASP A 265 42.83 24.82 62.94
C ASP A 265 43.45 23.66 62.14
N ILE A 266 43.65 23.87 60.83
CA ILE A 266 44.24 22.89 59.92
C ILE A 266 45.76 22.98 60.03
N HIS A 267 46.41 21.87 60.42
CA HIS A 267 47.87 21.82 60.57
C HIS A 267 48.55 21.14 59.38
N THR A 268 47.92 20.12 58.80
CA THR A 268 48.47 19.46 57.60
C THR A 268 47.38 19.31 56.54
N SER A 269 47.74 19.60 55.30
CA SER A 269 46.82 19.57 54.16
C SER A 269 47.49 18.96 52.94
N LEU A 270 46.73 18.15 52.22
CA LEU A 270 47.14 17.55 50.96
C LEU A 270 46.15 17.93 49.87
N LEU A 271 46.61 18.73 48.91
CA LEU A 271 45.86 19.12 47.71
C LEU A 271 46.29 18.23 46.55
N ILE A 272 45.36 17.45 46.01
CA ILE A 272 45.60 16.49 44.95
C ILE A 272 44.73 16.87 43.73
N PRO A 273 45.34 17.24 42.60
CA PRO A 273 44.58 17.47 41.38
C PRO A 273 44.15 16.13 40.76
N LEU A 274 42.86 16.02 40.44
CA LEU A 274 42.31 14.92 39.66
C LEU A 274 42.60 15.20 38.18
N THR A 275 43.71 14.68 37.68
CA THR A 275 44.16 14.95 36.31
C THR A 275 43.89 13.79 35.37
N PHE A 276 43.40 14.09 34.17
CA PHE A 276 43.28 13.13 33.08
C PHE A 276 43.83 13.73 31.80
N LYS A 277 44.81 13.07 31.15
CA LYS A 277 45.47 13.56 29.93
C LYS A 277 45.98 15.02 30.01
N GLN A 278 46.51 15.41 31.17
CA GLN A 278 47.03 16.76 31.47
C GLN A 278 45.97 17.84 31.78
N ASP A 279 44.68 17.51 31.69
CA ASP A 279 43.59 18.40 32.11
C ASP A 279 43.24 18.15 33.58
N VAL A 280 43.11 19.21 34.37
CA VAL A 280 42.67 19.15 35.77
C VAL A 280 41.14 19.16 35.79
N LEU A 281 40.54 18.01 36.11
CA LEU A 281 39.09 17.83 36.16
C LEU A 281 38.48 18.38 37.45
N ALA A 282 39.18 18.18 38.56
CA ALA A 282 38.79 18.65 39.89
C ALA A 282 40.02 18.72 40.81
N VAL A 283 39.90 19.38 41.96
CA VAL A 283 40.92 19.36 43.01
C VAL A 283 40.32 18.79 44.29
N LEU A 284 41.00 17.79 44.86
CA LEU A 284 40.67 17.14 46.13
C LEU A 284 41.60 17.70 47.21
N ALA A 285 41.06 18.30 48.26
CA ALA A 285 41.80 18.74 49.43
C ALA A 285 41.45 17.90 50.66
N LEU A 286 42.48 17.40 51.33
CA LEU A 286 42.36 16.52 52.50
C LEU A 286 43.08 17.16 53.68
N HIS A 287 42.37 17.42 54.78
CA HIS A 287 42.87 18.21 55.90
C HIS A 287 42.88 17.41 57.20
N LYS A 288 43.97 17.55 57.97
CA LYS A 288 44.12 17.01 59.34
C LYS A 288 44.52 18.12 60.33
N ARG A 289 43.99 18.03 61.55
CA ARG A 289 44.25 18.94 62.67
C ARG A 289 45.51 18.57 63.46
N SER A 290 45.95 19.49 64.32
CA SER A 290 47.23 19.46 65.07
C SER A 290 47.49 18.23 65.96
N HIS A 291 46.47 17.43 66.29
CA HIS A 291 46.60 16.23 67.12
C HIS A 291 46.88 14.93 66.33
N GLN A 292 46.83 14.96 64.99
CA GLN A 292 47.04 13.79 64.15
C GLN A 292 48.47 13.66 63.63
N LYS A 293 48.86 12.44 63.23
CA LYS A 293 50.19 12.11 62.69
C LYS A 293 50.38 12.73 61.29
N LEU A 294 51.60 13.20 61.01
CA LEU A 294 52.06 13.64 59.68
C LEU A 294 51.82 12.55 58.63
N TRP A 295 51.62 12.96 57.37
CA TRP A 295 51.41 12.05 56.25
C TRP A 295 52.66 11.22 55.99
N GLU A 296 52.51 9.90 55.92
CA GLU A 296 53.61 9.02 55.52
C GLU A 296 53.77 9.02 53.99
N GLU A 297 54.99 8.90 53.46
CA GLU A 297 55.23 8.82 52.01
C GLU A 297 54.40 7.72 51.32
N SER A 298 54.14 6.61 52.02
CA SER A 298 53.28 5.53 51.51
C SER A 298 51.81 5.92 51.42
N GLU A 299 51.31 6.79 52.31
CA GLU A 299 49.93 7.27 52.29
C GLU A 299 49.72 8.28 51.16
N ILE A 300 50.67 9.21 50.96
CA ILE A 300 50.65 10.17 49.86
C ILE A 300 50.62 9.42 48.52
N LYS A 301 51.51 8.44 48.34
CA LYS A 301 51.56 7.63 47.12
C LYS A 301 50.27 6.86 46.86
N LEU A 302 49.64 6.35 47.93
CA LEU A 302 48.36 5.66 47.83
C LEU A 302 47.24 6.63 47.42
N LEU A 303 47.15 7.80 48.07
CA LEU A 303 46.15 8.82 47.77
C LEU A 303 46.29 9.38 46.35
N THR A 304 47.51 9.60 45.86
CA THR A 304 47.75 9.98 44.46
C THR A 304 47.26 8.88 43.50
N THR A 305 47.55 7.61 43.81
CA THR A 305 47.08 6.49 42.97
C THR A 305 45.55 6.40 42.94
N LEU A 306 44.88 6.64 44.09
CA LEU A 306 43.43 6.65 44.19
C LEU A 306 42.81 7.85 43.45
N ALA A 307 43.45 9.02 43.52
CA ALA A 307 43.06 10.21 42.79
C ALA A 307 43.16 10.03 41.27
N ASP A 308 44.21 9.37 40.77
CA ASP A 308 44.33 9.05 39.34
C ASP A 308 43.18 8.14 38.86
N GLN A 309 42.79 7.15 39.68
CA GLN A 309 41.65 6.28 39.37
C GLN A 309 40.32 7.03 39.42
N ALA A 310 40.14 7.92 40.40
CA ALA A 310 38.98 8.79 40.49
C ALA A 310 38.88 9.75 39.29
N ALA A 311 39.99 10.33 38.85
CA ALA A 311 40.05 11.20 37.69
C ALA A 311 39.66 10.49 36.40
N LEU A 312 40.17 9.26 36.19
CA LEU A 312 39.79 8.41 35.06
C LEU A 312 38.28 8.13 35.03
N ALA A 313 37.70 7.74 36.17
CA ALA A 313 36.29 7.42 36.28
C ALA A 313 35.37 8.63 36.08
N LEU A 314 35.77 9.78 36.63
CA LEU A 314 35.07 11.05 36.46
C LEU A 314 35.05 11.46 34.98
N SER A 315 36.19 11.35 34.29
CA SER A 315 36.27 11.62 32.85
C SER A 315 35.35 10.73 32.03
N GLN A 316 35.30 9.42 32.34
CA GLN A 316 34.41 8.47 31.66
C GLN A 316 32.94 8.81 31.87
N THR A 317 32.55 9.15 33.10
CA THR A 317 31.17 9.50 33.46
C THR A 317 30.72 10.78 32.75
N TRP A 318 31.55 11.83 32.77
CA TRP A 318 31.28 13.06 32.02
C TRP A 318 31.21 12.85 30.51
N THR A 319 32.10 12.02 29.96
CA THR A 319 32.06 11.69 28.53
C THR A 319 30.76 10.96 28.19
N TYR A 320 30.31 10.04 29.04
CA TYR A 320 29.07 9.30 28.86
C TYR A 320 27.84 10.23 28.93
N GLU A 321 27.74 11.09 29.94
CA GLU A 321 26.66 12.08 30.07
C GLU A 321 26.62 13.03 28.85
N ARG A 322 27.79 13.47 28.36
CA ARG A 322 27.89 14.31 27.16
C ARG A 322 27.45 13.57 25.89
N VAL A 323 27.87 12.32 25.71
CA VAL A 323 27.44 11.47 24.58
C VAL A 323 25.94 11.22 24.65
N GLN A 324 25.37 10.99 25.84
CA GLN A 324 23.94 10.77 26.01
C GLN A 324 23.12 12.02 25.66
N SER A 325 23.57 13.21 26.10
CA SER A 325 22.94 14.49 25.73
C SER A 325 22.99 14.73 24.22
N LEU A 326 24.14 14.48 23.58
CA LEU A 326 24.29 14.58 22.12
C LEU A 326 23.40 13.56 21.39
N ALA A 327 23.29 12.33 21.88
CA ALA A 327 22.44 11.30 21.29
C ALA A 327 20.95 11.64 21.42
N GLN A 328 20.50 12.16 22.56
CA GLN A 328 19.13 12.64 22.74
C GLN A 328 18.80 13.78 21.76
N ARG A 329 19.74 14.71 21.57
CA ARG A 329 19.63 15.78 20.57
C ARG A 329 19.51 15.23 19.16
N GLU A 330 20.34 14.25 18.80
CA GLU A 330 20.30 13.63 17.47
C GLU A 330 19.01 12.85 17.21
N VAL A 331 18.51 12.11 18.21
CA VAL A 331 17.21 11.41 18.16
C VAL A 331 16.07 12.40 17.92
N LEU A 332 16.08 13.54 18.61
CA LEU A 332 15.05 14.57 18.43
C LEU A 332 15.06 15.14 17.01
N ILE A 333 16.24 15.49 16.49
CA ILE A 333 16.39 15.97 15.11
C ILE A 333 15.91 14.90 14.13
N ASN A 334 16.36 13.65 14.27
CA ASN A 334 15.95 12.55 13.40
C ASN A 334 14.45 12.27 13.46
N THR A 335 13.83 12.38 14.63
CA THR A 335 12.38 12.21 14.79
C THR A 335 11.61 13.31 14.05
N ILE A 336 12.08 14.56 14.14
CA ILE A 336 11.50 15.70 13.42
C ILE A 336 11.69 15.51 11.90
N THR A 337 12.88 15.09 11.45
CA THR A 337 13.16 14.78 10.04
C THR A 337 12.30 13.63 9.52
N GLN A 338 12.09 12.57 10.31
CA GLN A 338 11.19 11.47 9.92
C GLN A 338 9.75 11.94 9.82
N ALA A 339 9.27 12.75 10.76
CA ALA A 339 7.94 13.34 10.69
C ALA A 339 7.78 14.23 9.44
N LEU A 340 8.82 14.98 9.09
CA LEU A 340 8.89 15.79 7.86
C LEU A 340 8.75 14.96 6.57
N HIS A 341 9.31 13.75 6.54
CA HIS A 341 9.23 12.88 5.37
C HIS A 341 7.98 12.00 5.32
N ALA A 342 7.26 11.84 6.43
CA ALA A 342 6.14 10.90 6.54
C ALA A 342 4.82 11.43 5.93
N SER A 343 4.60 12.75 5.90
CA SER A 343 3.37 13.35 5.36
C SER A 343 3.68 14.32 4.22
N LEU A 344 2.96 14.14 3.11
CA LEU A 344 2.98 15.05 1.95
C LEU A 344 2.06 16.26 2.16
N GLU A 345 1.31 16.31 3.26
CA GLU A 345 0.44 17.42 3.61
C GLU A 345 1.15 18.42 4.54
N PRO A 346 1.43 19.65 4.07
CA PRO A 346 2.29 20.59 4.81
C PRO A 346 1.71 21.01 6.16
N SER A 347 0.38 21.11 6.27
CA SER A 347 -0.32 21.53 7.49
C SER A 347 -0.12 20.55 8.64
N GLU A 348 -0.13 19.24 8.38
CA GLU A 348 0.05 18.23 9.43
C GLU A 348 1.51 18.17 9.88
N THR A 349 2.44 18.29 8.93
CA THR A 349 3.88 18.26 9.22
C THR A 349 4.30 19.46 10.07
N PHE A 350 3.87 20.67 9.73
CA PHE A 350 4.23 21.87 10.51
C PHE A 350 3.62 21.88 11.91
N ALA A 351 2.40 21.39 12.07
CA ALA A 351 1.79 21.21 13.40
C ALA A 351 2.62 20.24 14.26
N ALA A 352 3.01 19.09 13.71
CA ALA A 352 3.83 18.10 14.41
C ALA A 352 5.21 18.66 14.84
N ILE A 353 5.88 19.43 13.97
CA ILE A 353 7.17 20.08 14.30
C ILE A 353 6.99 21.02 15.49
N THR A 354 6.01 21.92 15.44
CA THR A 354 5.81 22.91 16.51
C THR A 354 5.45 22.24 17.84
N GLN A 355 4.68 21.14 17.81
CA GLN A 355 4.35 20.37 19.00
C GLN A 355 5.57 19.67 19.61
N LYS A 356 6.37 18.98 18.79
CA LYS A 356 7.54 18.24 19.26
C LYS A 356 8.64 19.17 19.77
N LEU A 357 8.89 20.27 19.06
CA LEU A 357 9.84 21.31 19.48
C LEU A 357 9.38 21.97 20.78
N GLY A 358 8.08 22.26 20.89
CA GLY A 358 7.47 22.85 22.07
C GLY A 358 7.60 21.98 23.33
N GLN A 359 7.37 20.67 23.18
CA GLN A 359 7.53 19.68 24.25
C GLN A 359 9.00 19.49 24.66
N ALA A 360 9.91 19.39 23.68
CA ALA A 360 11.32 19.10 23.96
C ALA A 360 12.05 20.23 24.68
N LEU A 361 11.65 21.49 24.43
CA LEU A 361 12.24 22.67 25.08
C LEU A 361 11.42 23.15 26.28
N GLU A 362 10.31 22.48 26.61
CA GLU A 362 9.41 22.87 27.71
C GLU A 362 9.00 24.35 27.65
N VAL A 363 8.60 24.81 26.46
CA VAL A 363 8.20 26.21 26.22
C VAL A 363 6.69 26.39 26.28
N ASP A 364 6.23 27.58 26.67
CA ASP A 364 4.80 27.88 26.77
C ASP A 364 4.11 27.97 25.40
N SER A 365 4.80 28.47 24.38
CA SER A 365 4.26 28.56 23.02
C SER A 365 5.35 28.43 21.94
N CYS A 366 5.05 27.68 20.87
CA CYS A 366 5.86 27.58 19.66
C CYS A 366 4.98 27.84 18.43
N MET A 367 5.45 28.63 17.47
CA MET A 367 4.73 28.97 16.25
C MET A 367 5.64 28.89 15.04
N LEU A 368 5.12 28.37 13.92
CA LEU A 368 5.80 28.33 12.62
C LEU A 368 4.96 29.13 11.62
N SER A 369 5.60 30.10 10.96
CA SER A 369 4.97 30.94 9.93
C SER A 369 5.74 30.85 8.61
N LEU A 370 5.01 30.81 7.51
CA LEU A 370 5.55 30.94 6.15
C LEU A 370 5.28 32.33 5.62
N TRP A 371 6.23 32.87 4.86
CA TRP A 371 6.16 34.24 4.35
C TRP A 371 5.89 34.24 2.85
N THR A 372 5.01 35.15 2.43
CA THR A 372 4.82 35.56 1.03
C THR A 372 5.27 37.02 0.88
N GLN A 373 5.37 37.54 -0.35
CA GLN A 373 5.97 38.86 -0.63
C GLN A 373 5.33 40.04 0.14
N THR A 374 4.10 39.89 0.65
CA THR A 374 3.37 40.92 1.40
C THR A 374 2.86 40.48 2.78
N ASP A 375 2.62 39.18 2.99
CA ASP A 375 1.95 38.67 4.19
C ASP A 375 2.67 37.46 4.80
N SER A 376 2.53 37.31 6.12
CA SER A 376 2.91 36.10 6.85
C SER A 376 1.68 35.24 7.14
N GLN A 377 1.77 33.93 6.87
CA GLN A 377 0.73 32.96 7.16
C GLN A 377 1.21 31.99 8.25
N CYS A 378 0.46 31.87 9.34
CA CYS A 378 0.71 30.86 10.36
C CYS A 378 0.31 29.48 9.84
N VAL A 379 1.23 28.52 9.88
CA VAL A 379 1.00 27.15 9.39
C VAL A 379 1.16 26.08 10.46
N GLY A 380 1.66 26.44 11.65
CA GLY A 380 1.76 25.55 12.80
C GLY A 380 1.81 26.31 14.12
N ARG A 381 1.13 25.79 15.15
CA ARG A 381 1.11 26.37 16.51
C ARG A 381 1.05 25.29 17.58
N TYR A 382 1.83 25.50 18.64
CA TYR A 382 1.79 24.80 19.90
C TYR A 382 1.63 25.82 21.03
N ASP A 383 0.77 25.52 21.99
CA ASP A 383 0.48 26.36 23.15
C ASP A 383 0.10 25.44 24.32
N VAL A 384 0.70 25.64 25.49
CA VAL A 384 0.44 24.82 26.69
C VAL A 384 -0.96 25.07 27.26
N THR A 385 -1.60 26.19 26.90
CA THR A 385 -2.89 26.62 27.48
C THR A 385 -4.14 26.19 26.70
N GLU A 386 -4.02 25.67 25.47
CA GLU A 386 -5.17 25.24 24.63
C GLU A 386 -5.22 23.71 24.48
N VAL A 387 -6.27 23.07 25.03
CA VAL A 387 -6.45 21.60 25.04
C VAL A 387 -7.22 21.07 23.80
N THR A 388 -7.65 21.94 22.89
CA THR A 388 -8.38 21.53 21.66
C THR A 388 -7.86 22.23 20.40
N PRO A 389 -7.58 21.49 19.31
CA PRO A 389 -7.19 22.08 18.03
C PRO A 389 -8.42 22.74 17.39
N ARG A 390 -8.64 24.04 17.62
CA ARG A 390 -9.57 24.84 16.83
C ARG A 390 -8.82 25.51 15.68
N SER A 391 -9.53 25.69 14.56
CA SER A 391 -9.08 26.32 13.32
C SER A 391 -8.04 27.43 13.53
N LEU A 392 -6.90 27.32 12.85
CA LEU A 392 -5.88 28.37 12.72
C LEU A 392 -6.57 29.73 12.51
N PRO A 393 -6.48 30.70 13.43
CA PRO A 393 -6.93 32.05 13.14
C PRO A 393 -5.97 32.68 12.12
N GLU A 394 -6.49 33.45 11.17
CA GLU A 394 -5.67 34.39 10.41
C GLU A 394 -5.22 35.54 11.32
N PRO A 395 -3.90 35.75 11.46
CA PRO A 395 -3.39 37.10 11.41
C PRO A 395 -2.35 37.19 10.30
N SER A 396 -2.73 37.83 9.19
CA SER A 396 -1.76 38.42 8.27
C SER A 396 -1.03 39.52 9.02
N VAL A 397 0.13 39.20 9.59
CA VAL A 397 1.02 40.24 10.13
C VAL A 397 1.75 40.83 8.94
N VAL A 398 1.51 42.12 8.69
CA VAL A 398 2.30 42.92 7.73
C VAL A 398 3.72 42.99 8.27
N ILE A 399 4.63 42.32 7.56
CA ILE A 399 6.02 42.06 7.99
C ILE A 399 6.79 43.36 8.29
N ALA A 400 6.36 44.50 7.71
CA ALA A 400 6.99 45.81 7.85
C ALA A 400 6.79 46.49 9.23
N GLU A 401 5.81 46.08 10.04
CA GLU A 401 5.46 46.78 11.29
C GLU A 401 6.08 46.18 12.57
N ASP A 402 6.73 45.01 12.49
CA ASP A 402 7.30 44.32 13.66
C ASP A 402 8.84 44.45 13.73
N ALA A 403 9.34 44.96 14.86
CA ALA A 403 10.78 45.14 15.11
C ALA A 403 11.54 43.81 15.14
N ILE A 404 10.90 42.70 15.51
CA ILE A 404 11.53 41.37 15.57
C ILE A 404 11.70 40.82 14.15
N PHE A 405 10.66 40.88 13.32
CA PHE A 405 10.72 40.36 11.95
C PHE A 405 11.61 41.20 11.03
N SER A 406 11.62 42.54 11.19
CA SER A 406 12.55 43.41 10.47
C SER A 406 14.02 43.16 10.83
N THR A 407 14.31 42.92 12.11
CA THR A 407 15.66 42.54 12.56
C THR A 407 16.06 41.19 11.95
N LEU A 408 15.17 40.21 11.98
CA LEU A 408 15.40 38.85 11.47
C LEU A 408 15.62 38.84 9.94
N LEU A 409 14.90 39.67 9.18
CA LEU A 409 15.11 39.89 7.75
C LEU A 409 16.46 40.55 7.44
N THR A 410 16.87 41.51 8.26
CA THR A 410 18.11 42.28 8.05
C THR A 410 19.35 41.48 8.44
N THR A 411 19.32 40.81 9.59
CA THR A 411 20.47 40.10 10.15
C THR A 411 20.59 38.67 9.62
N ARG A 412 19.47 38.04 9.24
CA ARG A 412 19.40 36.61 8.88
C ARG A 412 19.93 35.66 9.98
N GLN A 413 19.93 36.12 11.23
CA GLN A 413 20.42 35.38 12.39
C GLN A 413 19.27 35.20 13.41
N PRO A 414 19.37 34.18 14.30
CA PRO A 414 18.45 34.04 15.43
C PRO A 414 18.38 35.31 16.27
N VAL A 415 17.17 35.70 16.68
CA VAL A 415 16.93 36.81 17.61
C VAL A 415 16.58 36.21 18.96
N VAL A 416 17.40 36.49 19.97
CA VAL A 416 17.25 35.98 21.34
C VAL A 416 16.91 37.14 22.27
N VAL A 417 15.84 36.97 23.05
CA VAL A 417 15.43 37.90 24.10
C VAL A 417 15.24 37.10 25.39
N ASN A 418 16.10 37.31 26.38
CA ASN A 418 16.01 36.68 27.70
C ASN A 418 15.16 37.52 28.66
N THR A 419 14.69 36.92 29.75
CA THR A 419 14.00 37.67 30.81
C THR A 419 14.91 38.78 31.35
N PRO A 420 14.44 40.04 31.43
CA PRO A 420 15.29 41.16 31.84
C PRO A 420 15.65 41.07 33.33
N ASP A 421 16.94 40.86 33.61
CA ASP A 421 17.50 40.96 34.94
C ASP A 421 17.48 42.44 35.37
N SER A 422 16.95 42.74 36.55
CA SER A 422 16.60 44.09 36.96
C SER A 422 17.86 44.98 37.09
N ALA A 423 18.28 45.65 36.00
CA ALA A 423 18.96 46.96 35.96
C ALA A 423 19.66 47.32 34.62
N ARG A 424 19.79 46.45 33.59
CA ARG A 424 20.79 46.71 32.52
C ARG A 424 20.37 46.72 31.04
N ASP A 425 19.17 46.33 30.63
CA ASP A 425 18.90 46.17 29.18
C ASP A 425 17.68 46.96 28.66
N SER A 426 17.92 48.17 28.17
CA SER A 426 16.89 49.03 27.55
C SER A 426 16.55 48.63 26.10
N ALA A 427 17.41 47.86 25.43
CA ALA A 427 17.19 47.38 24.06
C ALA A 427 16.20 46.20 24.01
N SER A 428 16.31 45.26 24.94
CA SER A 428 15.45 44.07 25.09
C SER A 428 14.00 44.44 25.42
N ALA A 429 13.80 45.50 26.20
CA ALA A 429 12.49 46.07 26.54
C ALA A 429 11.78 46.77 25.36
N HIS A 430 12.55 47.24 24.35
CA HIS A 430 11.99 47.88 23.15
C HIS A 430 11.48 46.87 22.12
N LEU A 431 12.10 45.69 22.03
CA LEU A 431 11.72 44.60 21.12
C LEU A 431 10.45 43.86 21.60
N LEU A 432 10.21 43.78 22.90
CA LEU A 432 9.01 43.18 23.51
C LEU A 432 7.79 44.13 23.56
N GLY A 433 7.74 45.13 22.67
CA GLY A 433 6.81 46.28 22.67
C GLY A 433 5.44 46.09 23.33
N ARG A 434 5.15 46.95 24.31
CA ARG A 434 3.91 47.08 25.10
C ARG A 434 2.65 47.23 24.22
N LYS A 435 2.04 46.12 23.79
CA LYS A 435 0.56 45.95 23.62
C LYS A 435 0.12 44.60 23.03
N ARG A 436 1.01 43.73 22.53
CA ARG A 436 0.58 42.49 21.83
C ARG A 436 1.31 41.18 22.18
N VAL A 437 2.46 41.21 22.83
CA VAL A 437 3.22 39.98 23.17
C VAL A 437 3.35 39.85 24.69
N ASN A 438 2.58 38.94 25.27
CA ASN A 438 2.64 38.62 26.69
C ASN A 438 3.74 37.55 26.92
N ALA A 439 5.01 37.88 26.66
CA ALA A 439 6.14 36.95 26.82
C ALA A 439 7.26 37.59 27.65
N GLN A 440 7.85 36.81 28.56
CA GLN A 440 8.99 37.18 29.40
C GLN A 440 10.32 36.92 28.69
N ALA A 441 10.39 35.86 27.87
CA ALA A 441 11.52 35.54 27.01
C ALA A 441 11.05 35.05 25.63
N LEU A 442 11.83 35.32 24.58
CA LEU A 442 11.48 35.02 23.18
C LEU A 442 12.71 34.58 22.37
N LEU A 443 12.53 33.56 21.54
CA LEU A 443 13.52 33.10 20.56
C LEU A 443 12.87 33.01 19.18
N ALA A 444 13.37 33.77 18.21
CA ALA A 444 12.90 33.75 16.83
C ALA A 444 14.02 33.33 15.86
N VAL A 445 13.72 32.38 14.98
CA VAL A 445 14.70 31.74 14.09
C VAL A 445 14.19 31.71 12.65
N PRO A 446 14.96 32.18 11.65
CA PRO A 446 14.54 32.13 10.24
C PRO A 446 14.54 30.71 9.67
N LEU A 447 13.58 30.43 8.79
CA LEU A 447 13.65 29.32 7.84
C LEU A 447 14.45 29.79 6.62
N LEU A 448 15.69 29.33 6.49
CA LEU A 448 16.60 29.70 5.41
C LEU A 448 16.72 28.56 4.39
N ALA A 449 16.35 28.86 3.14
CA ALA A 449 16.58 27.99 1.99
C ALA A 449 17.18 28.80 0.85
N ASP A 450 18.32 28.36 0.30
CA ASP A 450 19.04 29.04 -0.80
C ASP A 450 19.20 30.57 -0.63
N ALA A 451 19.56 30.98 0.60
CA ALA A 451 19.74 32.38 1.02
C ALA A 451 18.48 33.28 1.03
N ASN A 452 17.29 32.70 0.84
CA ASN A 452 16.00 33.35 1.01
C ASN A 452 15.33 32.89 2.32
N ILE A 453 14.66 33.83 3.00
CA ILE A 453 13.86 33.51 4.17
C ILE A 453 12.46 33.13 3.70
N THR A 454 12.09 31.87 3.88
CA THR A 454 10.76 31.34 3.50
C THR A 454 9.75 31.40 4.65
N GLY A 455 10.22 31.74 5.85
CA GLY A 455 9.39 31.78 7.06
C GLY A 455 10.23 31.94 8.33
N CYS A 456 9.60 31.75 9.50
CA CYS A 456 10.31 31.70 10.79
C CYS A 456 9.61 30.79 11.82
N ILE A 457 10.39 30.32 12.78
CA ILE A 457 9.92 29.67 14.01
C ILE A 457 10.08 30.66 15.17
N VAL A 458 9.04 30.80 15.98
CA VAL A 458 9.03 31.69 17.16
C VAL A 458 8.64 30.88 18.40
N LEU A 459 9.50 30.91 19.41
CA LEU A 459 9.33 30.29 20.72
C LEU A 459 9.15 31.38 21.78
N ARG A 460 8.22 31.18 22.70
CA ARG A 460 7.87 32.16 23.75
C ARG A 460 7.77 31.48 25.11
N GLN A 461 8.36 32.11 26.12
CA GLN A 461 8.13 31.82 27.53
C GLN A 461 7.30 32.95 28.15
N ILE A 462 6.26 32.59 28.88
CA ILE A 462 5.23 33.49 29.42
C ILE A 462 5.19 33.43 30.95
N GLN A 463 5.33 32.24 31.53
CA GLN A 463 5.03 32.00 32.94
C GLN A 463 6.24 32.13 33.88
N CYS A 464 7.45 31.80 33.41
CA CYS A 464 8.65 31.78 34.24
C CYS A 464 9.86 32.44 33.56
N ASP A 465 10.82 32.84 34.40
CA ASP A 465 12.09 33.39 33.96
C ASP A 465 12.86 32.36 33.14
N ARG A 466 13.34 32.75 31.96
CA ARG A 466 14.12 31.88 31.08
C ARG A 466 15.31 32.62 30.49
N GLN A 467 16.45 31.94 30.53
CA GLN A 467 17.65 32.29 29.77
C GLN A 467 17.88 31.22 28.70
N TRP A 468 17.81 31.63 27.44
CA TRP A 468 18.05 30.73 26.31
C TRP A 468 19.51 30.34 26.24
N GLN A 469 19.78 29.03 26.29
CA GLN A 469 21.14 28.52 26.20
C GLN A 469 21.61 28.48 24.73
N PRO A 470 22.91 28.68 24.45
CA PRO A 470 23.45 28.59 23.09
C PRO A 470 23.12 27.27 22.37
N ASP A 471 23.06 26.17 23.12
CA ASP A 471 22.72 24.85 22.59
C ASP A 471 21.26 24.76 22.13
N GLU A 472 20.32 25.42 22.83
CA GLU A 472 18.91 25.49 22.46
C GLU A 472 18.74 26.30 21.17
N VAL A 473 19.42 27.44 21.05
CA VAL A 473 19.41 28.28 19.85
C VAL A 473 19.91 27.48 18.64
N THR A 474 21.01 26.75 18.81
CA THR A 474 21.60 25.93 17.73
C THR A 474 20.69 24.77 17.32
N LEU A 475 19.99 24.15 18.28
CA LEU A 475 19.01 23.10 18.02
C LEU A 475 17.83 23.64 17.21
N VAL A 476 17.22 24.75 17.62
CA VAL A 476 16.08 25.36 16.93
C VAL A 476 16.48 25.81 15.52
N GLN A 477 17.70 26.33 15.34
CA GLN A 477 18.24 26.68 14.03
C GLN A 477 18.44 25.46 13.12
N SER A 478 18.87 24.33 13.67
CA SER A 478 18.99 23.08 12.92
C SER A 478 17.62 22.59 12.45
N VAL A 479 16.60 22.66 13.31
CA VAL A 479 15.21 22.30 12.97
C VAL A 479 14.62 23.26 11.94
N ALA A 480 14.87 24.57 12.07
CA ALA A 480 14.41 25.59 11.13
C ALA A 480 14.98 25.38 9.72
N ASN A 481 16.26 25.01 9.60
CA ASN A 481 16.87 24.68 8.32
C ASN A 481 16.23 23.45 7.66
N GLN A 482 15.94 22.39 8.44
CA GLN A 482 15.24 21.21 7.92
C GLN A 482 13.82 21.52 7.48
N ALA A 483 13.08 22.32 8.26
CA ALA A 483 11.76 22.79 7.90
C ALA A 483 11.77 23.63 6.61
N ALA A 484 12.79 24.48 6.41
CA ALA A 484 12.94 25.28 5.19
C ALA A 484 13.12 24.41 3.93
N ILE A 485 13.97 23.37 4.01
CA ILE A 485 14.17 22.41 2.92
C ILE A 485 12.85 21.69 2.59
N ALA A 486 12.11 21.22 3.60
CA ALA A 486 10.84 20.53 3.41
C ALA A 486 9.79 21.43 2.73
N VAL A 487 9.68 22.70 3.14
CA VAL A 487 8.79 23.69 2.50
C VAL A 487 9.13 23.85 1.01
N GLN A 488 10.42 23.93 0.67
CA GLN A 488 10.87 24.07 -0.72
C GLN A 488 10.52 22.82 -1.54
N GLN A 489 10.72 21.62 -1.00
CA GLN A 489 10.39 20.35 -1.67
C GLN A 489 8.88 20.24 -1.96
N VAL A 490 8.04 20.56 -0.98
CA VAL A 490 6.57 20.60 -1.14
C VAL A 490 6.18 21.56 -2.28
N ASN A 491 6.70 22.79 -2.27
CA ASN A 491 6.37 23.79 -3.27
C ASN A 491 6.81 23.36 -4.68
N LEU A 492 8.00 22.78 -4.81
CA LEU A 492 8.49 22.23 -6.08
C LEU A 492 7.62 21.06 -6.56
N TYR A 493 7.24 20.15 -5.66
CA TYR A 493 6.37 19.03 -5.99
C TYR A 493 4.98 19.49 -6.46
N GLN A 494 4.35 20.45 -5.75
CA GLN A 494 3.07 21.01 -6.17
C GLN A 494 3.16 21.71 -7.53
N LYS A 495 4.23 22.46 -7.79
CA LYS A 495 4.47 23.10 -9.09
C LYS A 495 4.64 22.06 -10.20
N SER A 496 5.45 21.03 -9.96
CA SER A 496 5.67 19.93 -10.91
C SER A 496 4.36 19.19 -11.21
N ARG A 497 3.54 18.92 -10.18
CA ARG A 497 2.23 18.29 -10.34
C ARG A 497 1.28 19.13 -11.19
N ARG A 498 1.16 20.44 -10.92
CA ARG A 498 0.34 21.35 -11.75
C ARG A 498 0.81 21.39 -13.20
N GLN A 499 2.12 21.38 -13.44
CA GLN A 499 2.67 21.32 -14.80
C GLN A 499 2.34 19.99 -15.49
N ALA A 500 2.40 18.87 -14.77
CA ALA A 500 2.02 17.56 -15.30
C ALA A 500 0.52 17.49 -15.64
N GLU A 501 -0.34 18.03 -14.77
CA GLU A 501 -1.78 18.15 -15.02
C GLU A 501 -2.07 18.98 -16.28
N GLN A 502 -1.41 20.13 -16.45
CA GLN A 502 -1.53 20.96 -17.67
C GLN A 502 -1.03 20.26 -18.94
N LEU A 503 0.06 19.50 -18.84
CA LEU A 503 0.59 18.73 -19.97
C LEU A 503 -0.37 17.60 -20.37
N LEU A 504 -0.98 16.92 -19.41
CA LEU A 504 -1.98 15.89 -19.66
C LEU A 504 -3.23 16.48 -20.35
N GLU A 505 -3.69 17.65 -19.90
CA GLU A 505 -4.82 18.34 -20.52
C GLU A 505 -4.52 18.73 -21.98
N LEU A 506 -3.34 19.26 -22.25
CA LEU A 506 -2.88 19.58 -23.60
C LEU A 506 -2.76 18.32 -24.48
N ASP A 507 -2.23 17.24 -23.94
CA ASP A 507 -2.10 15.98 -24.67
C ASP A 507 -3.49 15.38 -25.00
N GLN A 508 -4.44 15.44 -24.07
CA GLN A 508 -5.82 15.04 -24.30
C GLN A 508 -6.49 15.86 -25.41
N GLN A 509 -6.35 17.19 -25.38
CA GLN A 509 -6.88 18.08 -26.43
C GLN A 509 -6.25 17.76 -27.80
N LYS A 510 -4.93 17.52 -27.84
CA LYS A 510 -4.22 17.13 -29.05
C LYS A 510 -4.69 15.78 -29.59
N ASN A 511 -4.88 14.79 -28.71
CA ASN A 511 -5.34 13.47 -29.11
C ASN A 511 -6.78 13.52 -29.65
N ALA A 512 -7.68 14.27 -28.99
CA ALA A 512 -9.03 14.52 -29.48
C ALA A 512 -9.02 15.20 -30.86
N PHE A 513 -8.13 16.18 -31.07
CA PHE A 513 -7.92 16.83 -32.37
C PHE A 513 -7.55 15.84 -33.48
N PHE A 514 -6.55 14.97 -33.27
CA PHE A 514 -6.13 14.00 -34.30
C PHE A 514 -7.20 12.94 -34.58
N GLN A 515 -7.98 12.55 -33.57
CA GLN A 515 -9.07 11.59 -33.74
C GLN A 515 -10.17 12.16 -34.65
N ASN A 516 -10.62 13.39 -34.38
CA ASN A 516 -11.68 14.03 -35.17
C ASN A 516 -11.24 14.29 -36.63
N ILE A 517 -10.02 14.77 -36.85
CA ILE A 517 -9.48 14.98 -38.21
C ILE A 517 -9.39 13.67 -38.98
N SER A 518 -8.92 12.60 -38.34
CA SER A 518 -8.78 11.31 -39.00
C SER A 518 -10.12 10.77 -39.47
N HIS A 519 -11.20 10.99 -38.70
CA HIS A 519 -12.56 10.62 -39.08
C HIS A 519 -13.04 11.41 -40.32
N GLU A 520 -12.91 12.73 -40.28
CA GLU A 520 -13.31 13.62 -41.38
C GLU A 520 -12.55 13.35 -42.70
N PHE A 521 -11.36 12.74 -42.63
CA PHE A 521 -10.60 12.29 -43.81
C PHE A 521 -10.99 10.89 -44.30
N ARG A 522 -11.23 9.93 -43.41
CA ARG A 522 -11.44 8.52 -43.80
C ARG A 522 -12.75 8.27 -44.52
N THR A 523 -13.83 8.94 -44.13
CA THR A 523 -15.15 8.79 -44.77
C THR A 523 -15.12 9.21 -46.26
N PRO A 524 -14.66 10.41 -46.64
CA PRO A 524 -14.57 10.79 -48.05
C PRO A 524 -13.56 9.93 -48.83
N LEU A 525 -12.47 9.45 -48.19
CA LEU A 525 -11.53 8.52 -48.82
C LEU A 525 -12.20 7.18 -49.15
N THR A 526 -13.02 6.63 -48.24
CA THR A 526 -13.77 5.37 -48.45
C THR A 526 -14.72 5.50 -49.65
N LEU A 527 -15.47 6.60 -49.68
CA LEU A 527 -16.44 6.91 -50.74
C LEU A 527 -15.81 7.31 -52.08
N THR A 528 -14.49 7.48 -52.13
CA THR A 528 -13.73 7.78 -53.35
C THR A 528 -13.00 6.52 -53.84
N ILE A 529 -12.21 5.90 -52.96
CA ILE A 529 -11.35 4.76 -53.28
C ILE A 529 -12.18 3.51 -53.58
N GLY A 530 -13.20 3.21 -52.75
CA GLY A 530 -14.02 2.00 -52.90
C GLY A 530 -14.67 1.88 -54.29
N PRO A 531 -15.43 2.89 -54.76
CA PRO A 531 -16.01 2.88 -56.10
C PRO A 531 -14.97 2.82 -57.22
N LEU A 532 -13.84 3.52 -57.08
CA LEU A 532 -12.75 3.52 -58.08
C LEU A 532 -12.08 2.14 -58.18
N GLU A 533 -11.75 1.50 -57.07
CA GLU A 533 -11.18 0.15 -57.03
C GLU A 533 -12.15 -0.87 -57.61
N SER A 534 -13.43 -0.78 -57.26
CA SER A 534 -14.50 -1.64 -57.78
C SER A 534 -14.62 -1.56 -59.31
N ALA A 535 -14.52 -0.37 -59.89
CA ALA A 535 -14.53 -0.14 -61.33
C ALA A 535 -13.27 -0.71 -62.01
N VAL A 536 -12.09 -0.49 -61.41
CA VAL A 536 -10.81 -1.04 -61.90
C VAL A 536 -10.82 -2.57 -61.89
N GLU A 537 -11.28 -3.20 -60.80
CA GLU A 537 -11.36 -4.67 -60.71
C GLU A 537 -12.32 -5.27 -61.74
N ARG A 538 -13.44 -4.60 -62.03
CA ARG A 538 -14.41 -5.05 -63.05
C ARG A 538 -13.99 -4.73 -64.48
N SER A 539 -12.94 -3.93 -64.68
CA SER A 539 -12.56 -3.39 -65.99
C SER A 539 -13.71 -2.62 -66.68
N GLU A 540 -14.56 -1.98 -65.88
CA GLU A 540 -15.72 -1.20 -66.31
C GLU A 540 -15.55 0.26 -65.90
N GLY A 541 -16.27 1.18 -66.56
CA GLY A 541 -16.32 2.58 -66.13
C GLY A 541 -17.07 2.74 -64.81
N LEU A 542 -16.81 3.82 -64.06
CA LEU A 542 -17.69 4.17 -62.94
C LEU A 542 -19.06 4.58 -63.46
N ASP A 543 -20.09 4.13 -62.75
CA ASP A 543 -21.42 4.65 -62.92
C ASP A 543 -21.48 6.16 -62.65
N ALA A 544 -22.42 6.86 -63.28
CA ALA A 544 -22.55 8.31 -63.19
C ALA A 544 -22.80 8.77 -61.75
N GLU A 545 -23.60 8.02 -60.98
CA GLU A 545 -23.90 8.33 -59.59
C GLU A 545 -22.65 8.18 -58.68
N GLN A 546 -21.93 7.07 -58.85
CA GLN A 546 -20.67 6.81 -58.12
C GLN A 546 -19.57 7.81 -58.47
N SER A 547 -19.50 8.24 -59.73
CA SER A 547 -18.56 9.27 -60.19
C SER A 547 -18.81 10.63 -59.54
N VAL A 548 -20.08 11.00 -59.37
CA VAL A 548 -20.47 12.25 -58.68
C VAL A 548 -20.13 12.17 -57.19
N ILE A 549 -20.43 11.04 -56.53
CA ILE A 549 -20.10 10.83 -55.10
C ILE A 549 -18.58 10.90 -54.88
N ALA A 550 -17.78 10.22 -55.70
CA ALA A 550 -16.32 10.22 -55.60
C ALA A 550 -15.72 11.62 -55.84
N LEU A 551 -16.21 12.35 -56.86
CA LEU A 551 -15.74 13.70 -57.16
C LEU A 551 -16.08 14.69 -56.04
N ARG A 552 -17.30 14.61 -55.49
CA ARG A 552 -17.74 15.45 -54.37
C ARG A 552 -16.87 15.22 -53.12
N ASN A 553 -16.63 13.96 -52.77
CA ASN A 553 -15.81 13.59 -51.62
C ASN A 553 -14.33 13.96 -51.80
N SER A 554 -13.80 13.85 -53.02
CA SER A 554 -12.44 14.31 -53.37
C SER A 554 -12.27 15.83 -53.18
N ARG A 555 -13.25 16.63 -53.63
CA ARG A 555 -13.23 18.08 -53.45
C ARG A 555 -13.37 18.49 -51.98
N ARG A 556 -14.22 17.80 -51.22
CA ARG A 556 -14.33 17.99 -49.76
C ARG A 556 -13.00 17.73 -49.07
N LEU A 557 -12.32 16.63 -49.41
CA LEU A 557 -11.01 16.30 -48.84
C LEU A 557 -9.97 17.39 -49.12
N LEU A 558 -9.91 17.87 -50.37
CA LEU A 558 -8.99 18.95 -50.75
C LEU A 558 -9.27 20.24 -49.96
N ARG A 559 -10.54 20.57 -49.72
CA ARG A 559 -10.93 21.72 -48.90
C ARG A 559 -10.47 21.59 -47.46
N LEU A 560 -10.68 20.43 -46.84
CA LEU A 560 -10.22 20.14 -45.48
C LEU A 560 -8.68 20.25 -45.37
N VAL A 561 -7.95 19.70 -46.35
CA VAL A 561 -6.48 19.78 -46.39
C VAL A 561 -6.02 21.25 -46.48
N ASN A 562 -6.62 22.04 -47.35
CA ASN A 562 -6.26 23.46 -47.50
C ASN A 562 -6.59 24.27 -46.24
N GLN A 563 -7.73 24.03 -45.60
CA GLN A 563 -8.09 24.68 -44.33
C GLN A 563 -7.08 24.33 -43.22
N LEU A 564 -6.66 23.07 -43.12
CA LEU A 564 -5.66 22.63 -42.15
C LEU A 564 -4.29 23.28 -42.42
N LEU A 565 -3.88 23.38 -43.68
CA LEU A 565 -2.62 24.03 -44.07
C LEU A 565 -2.63 25.54 -43.78
N ASP A 566 -3.76 26.21 -44.01
CA ASP A 566 -3.93 27.63 -43.69
C ASP A 566 -3.79 27.87 -42.17
N LEU A 567 -4.41 27.01 -41.35
CA LEU A 567 -4.32 27.06 -39.90
C LEU A 567 -2.90 26.77 -39.38
N GLN A 568 -2.23 25.76 -39.91
CA GLN A 568 -0.82 25.48 -39.58
C GLN A 568 0.12 26.65 -39.92
N ARG A 569 -0.17 27.38 -41.01
CA ARG A 569 0.61 28.57 -41.39
C ARG A 569 0.35 29.75 -40.46
N LEU A 570 -0.88 29.90 -39.96
CA LEU A 570 -1.25 30.89 -38.94
C LEU A 570 -0.57 30.61 -37.60
N ASP A 571 -0.68 29.39 -37.08
CA ASP A 571 -0.07 28.97 -35.80
C ASP A 571 1.47 29.12 -35.80
N ALA A 572 2.11 28.85 -36.94
CA ALA A 572 3.55 29.01 -37.09
C ALA A 572 4.01 30.47 -37.26
N GLY A 573 3.08 31.44 -37.32
CA GLY A 573 3.37 32.84 -37.66
C GLY A 573 3.95 33.02 -39.07
N LYS A 574 3.78 32.03 -39.94
CA LYS A 574 4.33 31.99 -41.30
C LYS A 574 3.36 32.52 -42.35
N MET A 575 2.11 32.80 -41.98
CA MET A 575 1.15 33.45 -42.86
C MET A 575 1.53 34.93 -43.00
N GLN A 576 2.02 35.31 -44.18
CA GLN A 576 2.39 36.69 -44.53
C GLN A 576 1.25 37.31 -45.35
N PRO A 577 0.33 38.09 -44.75
CA PRO A 577 -0.72 38.78 -45.48
C PRO A 577 -0.15 39.91 -46.35
N THR A 578 -0.83 40.20 -47.45
CA THR A 578 -0.52 41.38 -48.27
C THR A 578 -1.73 42.30 -48.30
N PHE A 579 -1.65 43.43 -47.58
CA PHE A 579 -2.78 44.34 -47.42
C PHE A 579 -2.79 45.40 -48.51
N ARG A 580 -3.96 45.59 -49.14
CA ARG A 580 -4.15 46.53 -50.25
C ARG A 580 -5.40 47.39 -50.04
N PRO A 581 -5.43 48.63 -50.56
CA PRO A 581 -6.61 49.49 -50.47
C PRO A 581 -7.79 48.87 -51.23
N CYS A 582 -8.89 48.64 -50.52
CA CYS A 582 -10.10 47.98 -51.00
C CYS A 582 -11.35 48.82 -50.70
N ASP A 583 -12.25 48.89 -51.68
CA ASP A 583 -13.62 49.39 -51.46
C ASP A 583 -14.48 48.23 -50.94
N LEU A 584 -14.77 48.25 -49.64
CA LEU A 584 -15.48 47.17 -48.98
C LEU A 584 -16.93 47.03 -49.46
N ALA A 585 -17.56 48.12 -49.91
CA ALA A 585 -18.93 48.09 -50.41
C ALA A 585 -19.00 47.33 -51.75
N VAL A 586 -18.06 47.61 -52.65
CA VAL A 586 -17.96 46.90 -53.95
C VAL A 586 -17.59 45.44 -53.72
N PHE A 587 -16.58 45.17 -52.89
CA PHE A 587 -16.15 43.80 -52.60
C PHE A 587 -17.26 42.94 -51.99
N THR A 588 -17.97 43.47 -50.99
CA THR A 588 -19.08 42.74 -50.35
C THR A 588 -20.21 42.48 -51.34
N ALA A 589 -20.56 43.46 -52.19
CA ALA A 589 -21.60 43.29 -53.20
C ALA A 589 -21.25 42.17 -54.21
N GLU A 590 -20.00 42.10 -54.66
CA GLU A 590 -19.53 41.05 -55.59
C GLU A 590 -19.62 39.65 -54.96
N VAL A 591 -19.24 39.48 -53.69
CA VAL A 591 -19.35 38.17 -53.01
C VAL A 591 -20.81 37.79 -52.80
N VAL A 592 -21.67 38.73 -52.38
CA VAL A 592 -23.10 38.47 -52.14
C VAL A 592 -23.84 38.12 -53.44
N GLU A 593 -23.53 38.80 -54.55
CA GLU A 593 -24.10 38.50 -55.87
C GLU A 593 -23.89 37.03 -56.26
N ALA A 594 -22.75 36.46 -55.91
CA ALA A 594 -22.43 35.07 -56.19
C ALA A 594 -23.34 34.08 -55.42
N PHE A 595 -23.90 34.47 -54.26
CA PHE A 595 -24.85 33.66 -53.47
C PHE A 595 -26.32 33.87 -53.83
N GLN A 596 -26.64 34.89 -54.64
CA GLN A 596 -28.01 35.26 -55.02
C GLN A 596 -28.76 34.09 -55.66
N THR A 597 -28.18 33.48 -56.71
CA THR A 597 -28.78 32.36 -57.45
C THR A 597 -29.00 31.11 -56.56
N TYR A 598 -28.17 30.93 -55.54
CA TYR A 598 -28.25 29.77 -54.64
C TYR A 598 -29.35 29.95 -53.58
N CYS A 599 -29.47 31.16 -53.03
CA CYS A 599 -30.55 31.50 -52.12
C CYS A 599 -31.91 31.37 -52.82
N GLU A 600 -32.03 31.84 -54.07
CA GLU A 600 -33.25 31.70 -54.88
C GLU A 600 -33.66 30.23 -55.06
N ARG A 601 -32.71 29.33 -55.38
CA ARG A 601 -33.00 27.89 -55.52
C ARG A 601 -33.47 27.24 -54.22
N LYS A 602 -32.94 27.67 -53.07
CA LYS A 602 -33.36 27.23 -51.74
C LYS A 602 -34.62 27.97 -51.22
N GLN A 603 -35.22 28.85 -52.01
CA GLN A 603 -36.35 29.70 -51.60
C GLN A 603 -36.01 30.60 -50.39
N ILE A 604 -34.77 31.05 -50.27
CA ILE A 604 -34.30 31.97 -49.22
C ILE A 604 -34.22 33.38 -49.83
N THR A 605 -34.77 34.38 -49.14
CA THR A 605 -34.72 35.79 -49.59
C THR A 605 -33.42 36.44 -49.13
N LEU A 606 -32.51 36.79 -50.05
CA LEU A 606 -31.26 37.48 -49.74
C LEU A 606 -31.43 38.99 -49.95
N THR A 607 -31.25 39.78 -48.88
CA THR A 607 -31.37 41.24 -48.89
C THR A 607 -30.04 41.91 -48.52
N THR A 608 -29.76 43.06 -49.13
CA THR A 608 -28.51 43.81 -48.92
C THR A 608 -28.78 45.26 -48.54
N GLU A 609 -28.19 45.70 -47.43
CA GLU A 609 -28.18 47.10 -46.96
C GLU A 609 -26.72 47.59 -46.90
N ILE A 610 -26.14 47.92 -48.05
CA ILE A 610 -24.72 48.30 -48.16
C ILE A 610 -24.60 49.83 -48.25
N ALA A 611 -24.13 50.46 -47.18
CA ALA A 611 -23.76 51.88 -47.18
C ALA A 611 -22.32 52.08 -47.67
N SER A 612 -22.02 53.29 -48.17
CA SER A 612 -20.66 53.66 -48.56
C SER A 612 -19.76 53.74 -47.32
N CYS A 613 -18.60 53.09 -47.37
CA CYS A 613 -17.59 53.12 -46.31
C CYS A 613 -16.25 53.62 -46.85
N PRO A 614 -15.42 54.29 -46.03
CA PRO A 614 -14.06 54.67 -46.38
C PRO A 614 -13.19 53.45 -46.71
N CYS A 615 -12.13 53.68 -47.48
CA CYS A 615 -11.22 52.63 -47.94
C CYS A 615 -10.58 51.88 -46.76
N VAL A 616 -10.65 50.55 -46.81
CA VAL A 616 -10.00 49.64 -45.85
C VAL A 616 -8.82 48.95 -46.52
N TYR A 617 -7.85 48.49 -45.73
CA TYR A 617 -6.71 47.73 -46.23
C TYR A 617 -6.90 46.24 -45.94
N LEU A 618 -7.07 45.44 -46.98
CA LEU A 618 -7.40 44.02 -46.88
C LEU A 618 -6.45 43.16 -47.71
N ASP A 619 -6.17 41.96 -47.21
CA ASP A 619 -5.75 40.83 -48.04
C ASP A 619 -7.02 40.24 -48.66
N MET A 620 -7.26 40.56 -49.93
CA MET A 620 -8.52 40.24 -50.61
C MET A 620 -8.80 38.73 -50.65
N GLU A 621 -7.77 37.89 -50.80
CA GLU A 621 -7.94 36.43 -50.84
C GLU A 621 -8.34 35.88 -49.47
N LYS A 622 -7.76 36.41 -48.39
CA LYS A 622 -8.08 35.97 -47.02
C LYS A 622 -9.43 36.50 -46.58
N PHE A 623 -9.74 37.76 -46.88
CA PHE A 623 -11.00 38.37 -46.48
C PHE A 623 -12.21 37.81 -47.28
N ASP A 624 -11.99 37.36 -48.52
CA ASP A 624 -12.98 36.59 -49.30
C ASP A 624 -13.42 35.32 -48.54
N LYS A 625 -12.47 34.57 -47.97
CA LYS A 625 -12.75 33.40 -47.14
C LYS A 625 -13.59 33.75 -45.91
N VAL A 626 -13.40 34.93 -45.32
CA VAL A 626 -14.19 35.37 -44.16
C VAL A 626 -15.65 35.54 -44.54
N LEU A 627 -15.92 36.32 -45.59
CA LEU A 627 -17.27 36.56 -46.08
C LEU A 627 -17.95 35.28 -46.58
N TYR A 628 -17.23 34.46 -47.34
CA TYR A 628 -17.73 33.17 -47.83
C TYR A 628 -18.16 32.26 -46.68
N ASN A 629 -17.35 32.11 -45.63
CA ASN A 629 -17.70 31.25 -44.49
C ASN A 629 -18.96 31.74 -43.76
N LEU A 630 -19.12 33.06 -43.57
CA LEU A 630 -20.32 33.60 -42.93
C LEU A 630 -21.58 33.42 -43.79
N LEU A 631 -21.51 33.74 -45.10
CA LEU A 631 -22.64 33.61 -46.01
C LEU A 631 -23.03 32.15 -46.26
N SER A 632 -22.04 31.26 -46.38
CA SER A 632 -22.26 29.82 -46.52
C SER A 632 -22.92 29.24 -45.28
N ASN A 633 -22.51 29.66 -44.07
CA ASN A 633 -23.18 29.27 -42.83
C ASN A 633 -24.62 29.80 -42.77
N ALA A 634 -24.85 31.08 -43.07
CA ALA A 634 -26.19 31.68 -43.09
C ALA A 634 -27.13 30.91 -44.05
N MET A 635 -26.68 30.61 -45.27
CA MET A 635 -27.44 29.84 -46.26
C MET A 635 -27.66 28.38 -45.85
N LYS A 636 -26.71 27.79 -45.12
CA LYS A 636 -26.79 26.40 -44.65
C LYS A 636 -27.83 26.23 -43.54
N PHE A 637 -27.93 27.20 -42.63
CA PHE A 637 -28.78 27.10 -41.43
C PHE A 637 -30.12 27.84 -41.54
N THR A 638 -30.36 28.56 -42.64
CA THR A 638 -31.66 29.21 -42.93
C THR A 638 -32.58 28.25 -43.70
N PRO A 639 -33.79 27.94 -43.19
CA PRO A 639 -34.78 27.13 -43.90
C PRO A 639 -35.46 27.89 -45.06
N ALA A 640 -36.09 27.15 -45.96
CA ALA A 640 -36.85 27.70 -47.09
C ALA A 640 -37.97 28.66 -46.62
N GLY A 641 -38.15 29.78 -47.33
CA GLY A 641 -39.14 30.81 -47.04
C GLY A 641 -38.70 31.91 -46.07
N LYS A 642 -37.49 31.82 -45.49
CA LYS A 642 -36.92 32.83 -44.59
C LYS A 642 -35.88 33.71 -45.30
N SER A 643 -35.32 34.70 -44.59
CA SER A 643 -34.40 35.68 -45.16
C SER A 643 -32.99 35.69 -44.55
N ILE A 644 -32.04 36.14 -45.36
CA ILE A 644 -30.65 36.46 -44.97
C ILE A 644 -30.42 37.92 -45.36
N THR A 645 -29.95 38.73 -44.40
CA THR A 645 -29.67 40.15 -44.60
C THR A 645 -28.19 40.45 -44.41
N VAL A 646 -27.56 41.08 -45.39
CA VAL A 646 -26.16 41.55 -45.30
C VAL A 646 -26.16 43.07 -45.17
N LYS A 647 -25.56 43.60 -44.09
CA LYS A 647 -25.48 45.04 -43.82
C LYS A 647 -24.04 45.51 -43.76
N LEU A 648 -23.75 46.64 -44.40
CA LEU A 648 -22.47 47.33 -44.28
C LEU A 648 -22.71 48.78 -43.89
N LYS A 649 -22.07 49.25 -42.82
CA LYS A 649 -22.14 50.66 -42.37
C LYS A 649 -20.84 51.09 -41.70
N GLU A 650 -20.60 52.39 -41.66
CA GLU A 650 -19.53 52.97 -40.84
C GLU A 650 -20.09 53.31 -39.44
N VAL A 651 -19.42 52.86 -38.39
CA VAL A 651 -19.76 53.16 -36.99
C VAL A 651 -18.47 53.49 -36.25
N ASP A 652 -18.41 54.65 -35.60
CA ASP A 652 -17.28 55.11 -34.78
C ASP A 652 -15.89 55.01 -35.45
N GLY A 653 -15.82 55.31 -36.76
CA GLY A 653 -14.56 55.24 -37.53
C GLY A 653 -14.07 53.82 -37.81
N LYS A 654 -14.95 52.82 -37.72
CA LYS A 654 -14.74 51.44 -38.15
C LYS A 654 -15.77 51.04 -39.20
N ALA A 655 -15.41 50.12 -40.09
CA ALA A 655 -16.35 49.45 -40.97
C ALA A 655 -17.04 48.30 -40.21
N TRP A 656 -18.37 48.30 -40.21
CA TRP A 656 -19.23 47.32 -39.55
C TRP A 656 -19.94 46.50 -40.61
N LEU A 657 -19.54 45.23 -40.75
CA LEU A 657 -20.09 44.28 -41.70
C LEU A 657 -20.87 43.19 -40.96
N GLN A 658 -22.16 43.07 -41.25
CA GLN A 658 -23.08 42.21 -40.51
C GLN A 658 -23.75 41.22 -41.46
N VAL A 659 -23.73 39.94 -41.10
CA VAL A 659 -24.49 38.88 -41.78
C VAL A 659 -25.52 38.36 -40.79
N GLN A 660 -26.79 38.65 -41.06
CA GLN A 660 -27.93 38.24 -40.25
C GLN A 660 -28.72 37.17 -41.00
N ASP A 661 -29.00 36.06 -40.32
CA ASP A 661 -29.85 35.00 -40.81
C ASP A 661 -31.04 34.77 -39.88
N GLU A 662 -32.20 34.40 -40.45
CA GLU A 662 -33.37 33.97 -39.69
C GLU A 662 -33.38 32.44 -39.48
N GLY A 663 -32.20 31.83 -39.32
CA GLY A 663 -32.03 30.39 -39.22
C GLY A 663 -32.48 29.78 -37.89
N ILE A 664 -31.90 28.63 -37.56
CA ILE A 664 -32.21 27.89 -36.33
C ILE A 664 -31.72 28.58 -35.05
N GLY A 665 -30.84 29.57 -35.16
CA GLY A 665 -30.20 30.22 -34.03
C GLY A 665 -29.27 29.28 -33.23
N ILE A 666 -28.48 29.88 -32.34
CA ILE A 666 -27.48 29.20 -31.52
C ILE A 666 -27.89 29.31 -30.06
N ARG A 667 -27.75 28.21 -29.31
CA ARG A 667 -28.04 28.20 -27.87
C ARG A 667 -27.02 29.01 -27.08
N GLU A 668 -27.47 29.68 -26.03
CA GLU A 668 -26.63 30.57 -25.21
C GLU A 668 -25.42 29.85 -24.61
N ASP A 669 -25.57 28.58 -24.20
CA ASP A 669 -24.48 27.76 -23.66
C ASP A 669 -23.37 27.42 -24.69
N GLN A 670 -23.68 27.52 -25.98
CA GLN A 670 -22.75 27.19 -27.06
C GLN A 670 -22.01 28.42 -27.60
N ILE A 671 -22.52 29.63 -27.35
CA ILE A 671 -21.97 30.90 -27.88
C ILE A 671 -20.49 31.11 -27.51
N PRO A 672 -20.05 30.90 -26.24
CA PRO A 672 -18.65 31.11 -25.87
C PRO A 672 -17.66 30.21 -26.62
N HIS A 673 -18.16 29.11 -27.19
CA HIS A 673 -17.36 28.05 -27.77
C HIS A 673 -17.43 27.98 -29.30
N LEU A 674 -18.15 28.91 -29.94
CA LEU A 674 -18.38 28.91 -31.40
C LEU A 674 -17.11 29.06 -32.24
N PHE A 675 -16.12 29.77 -31.71
CA PHE A 675 -14.86 30.02 -32.39
C PHE A 675 -13.77 29.03 -31.98
N GLU A 676 -14.08 28.07 -31.10
CA GLU A 676 -13.14 27.00 -30.80
C GLU A 676 -12.98 26.06 -32.00
N ARG A 677 -11.73 25.66 -32.24
CA ARG A 677 -11.36 24.84 -33.38
C ARG A 677 -12.01 23.45 -33.27
N PHE A 678 -12.58 22.97 -34.37
CA PHE A 678 -13.21 21.63 -34.50
C PHE A 678 -14.41 21.38 -33.59
N ARG A 679 -14.94 22.43 -32.95
CA ARG A 679 -16.16 22.33 -32.14
C ARG A 679 -17.38 22.63 -33.02
N GLN A 680 -18.38 21.76 -32.96
CA GLN A 680 -19.69 21.99 -33.58
C GLN A 680 -20.72 22.26 -32.48
N ALA A 681 -21.68 23.15 -32.73
CA ALA A 681 -22.76 23.41 -31.78
C ALA A 681 -23.70 22.19 -31.69
N ASP A 682 -23.80 21.59 -30.50
CA ASP A 682 -24.66 20.42 -30.26
C ASP A 682 -26.14 20.82 -30.17
N GLY A 683 -26.83 20.79 -31.32
CA GLY A 683 -28.26 21.03 -31.45
C GLY A 683 -29.03 19.76 -31.85
N SER A 684 -29.78 19.19 -30.91
CA SER A 684 -30.48 17.90 -30.92
C SER A 684 -31.70 17.78 -31.86
N ALA A 685 -31.70 18.39 -33.05
CA ALA A 685 -32.87 18.26 -33.94
C ALA A 685 -32.62 18.25 -35.45
N ASN A 686 -31.46 18.66 -35.99
CA ASN A 686 -31.27 18.69 -37.45
C ASN A 686 -29.78 18.65 -37.86
N ARG A 687 -29.05 17.58 -37.50
CA ARG A 687 -27.65 17.34 -37.96
C ARG A 687 -27.54 16.88 -39.42
N HIS A 688 -28.46 17.28 -40.31
CA HIS A 688 -28.39 16.99 -41.76
C HIS A 688 -27.27 17.79 -42.48
N TYR A 689 -26.32 18.35 -41.74
CA TYR A 689 -25.50 19.48 -42.17
C TYR A 689 -24.07 19.36 -41.64
N GLU A 690 -23.30 18.39 -42.14
CA GLU A 690 -21.86 18.18 -41.82
C GLU A 690 -21.01 19.45 -42.09
N GLY A 691 -20.10 19.79 -41.17
CA GLY A 691 -19.18 20.94 -41.31
C GLY A 691 -17.88 20.73 -40.55
N THR A 692 -16.77 21.29 -41.01
CA THR A 692 -15.42 20.96 -40.49
C THR A 692 -15.11 21.52 -39.09
N GLY A 693 -15.98 22.38 -38.54
CA GLY A 693 -15.72 23.10 -37.28
C GLY A 693 -14.54 24.08 -37.35
N LEU A 694 -14.00 24.34 -38.55
CA LEU A 694 -12.85 25.22 -38.78
C LEU A 694 -13.25 26.58 -39.38
N GLY A 695 -14.46 26.68 -39.94
CA GLY A 695 -14.89 27.88 -40.68
C GLY A 695 -14.94 29.14 -39.81
N LEU A 696 -15.56 29.06 -38.63
CA LEU A 696 -15.71 30.22 -37.73
C LEU A 696 -14.41 30.57 -36.99
N SER A 697 -13.60 29.58 -36.59
CA SER A 697 -12.26 29.84 -36.02
C SER A 697 -11.36 30.55 -37.03
N LEU A 698 -11.43 30.16 -38.31
CA LEU A 698 -10.71 30.85 -39.40
C LEU A 698 -11.25 32.27 -39.62
N VAL A 699 -12.56 32.49 -39.51
CA VAL A 699 -13.15 33.84 -39.56
C VAL A 699 -12.57 34.72 -38.46
N GLN A 700 -12.50 34.23 -37.21
CA GLN A 700 -11.90 34.98 -36.11
C GLN A 700 -10.43 35.31 -36.38
N GLU A 701 -9.60 34.30 -36.67
CA GLU A 701 -8.15 34.49 -36.87
C GLU A 701 -7.84 35.39 -38.06
N LEU A 702 -8.58 35.25 -39.18
CA LEU A 702 -8.40 36.11 -40.35
C LEU A 702 -8.92 37.52 -40.10
N SER A 703 -10.00 37.72 -39.33
CA SER A 703 -10.43 39.06 -38.95
C SER A 703 -9.43 39.74 -38.02
N GLU A 704 -8.87 39.02 -37.04
CA GLU A 704 -7.81 39.50 -36.15
C GLU A 704 -6.53 39.84 -36.93
N LEU A 705 -6.18 39.05 -37.95
CA LEU A 705 -5.05 39.34 -38.88
C LEU A 705 -5.20 40.71 -39.56
N HIS A 706 -6.43 41.16 -39.82
CA HIS A 706 -6.73 42.47 -40.41
C HIS A 706 -6.89 43.59 -39.35
N GLY A 707 -6.64 43.28 -38.07
CA GLY A 707 -6.85 44.19 -36.94
C GLY A 707 -8.32 44.39 -36.56
N GLY A 708 -9.20 43.51 -37.05
CA GLY A 708 -10.63 43.52 -36.76
C GLY A 708 -11.05 42.59 -35.63
N GLN A 709 -12.32 42.64 -35.28
CA GLN A 709 -12.95 41.76 -34.28
C GLN A 709 -14.26 41.19 -34.82
N VAL A 710 -14.55 39.94 -34.46
CA VAL A 710 -15.84 39.28 -34.78
C VAL A 710 -16.65 39.13 -33.50
N THR A 711 -17.95 39.43 -33.58
CA THR A 711 -18.92 39.21 -32.51
C THR A 711 -20.15 38.49 -33.06
N VAL A 712 -20.89 37.82 -32.19
CA VAL A 712 -22.08 37.05 -32.55
C VAL A 712 -23.21 37.35 -31.57
N GLN A 713 -24.41 37.54 -32.10
CA GLN A 713 -25.66 37.65 -31.36
C GLN A 713 -26.63 36.62 -31.93
N SER A 714 -27.20 35.77 -31.08
CA SER A 714 -28.12 34.73 -31.55
C SER A 714 -29.10 34.34 -30.46
N ALA A 715 -30.32 33.99 -30.88
CA ALA A 715 -31.33 33.38 -30.04
C ALA A 715 -31.83 32.11 -30.72
N TYR A 716 -31.89 31.01 -29.96
CA TYR A 716 -32.32 29.71 -30.47
C TYR A 716 -33.76 29.77 -31.00
N GLY A 717 -33.95 29.40 -32.27
CA GLY A 717 -35.22 29.44 -33.01
C GLY A 717 -35.50 30.76 -33.76
N GLU A 718 -34.79 31.85 -33.44
CA GLU A 718 -35.03 33.17 -34.03
C GLU A 718 -34.02 33.53 -35.12
N GLY A 719 -32.75 33.11 -34.98
CA GLY A 719 -31.70 33.33 -35.97
C GLY A 719 -30.35 33.72 -35.36
N THR A 720 -29.37 33.99 -36.22
CA THR A 720 -28.00 34.37 -35.84
C THR A 720 -27.57 35.62 -36.57
N THR A 721 -26.72 36.42 -35.92
CA THR A 721 -26.17 37.65 -36.46
C THR A 721 -24.68 37.70 -36.13
N PHE A 722 -23.85 37.61 -37.16
CA PHE A 722 -22.41 37.80 -37.06
C PHE A 722 -22.05 39.22 -37.47
N THR A 723 -21.21 39.87 -36.66
CA THR A 723 -20.74 41.25 -36.90
C THR A 723 -19.22 41.27 -36.92
N ILE A 724 -18.64 41.76 -38.00
CA ILE A 724 -17.20 42.01 -38.16
C ILE A 724 -16.96 43.51 -38.07
N GLU A 725 -16.10 43.91 -37.15
CA GLU A 725 -15.59 45.28 -37.04
C GLU A 725 -14.19 45.37 -37.65
N LEU A 726 -13.99 46.28 -38.60
CA LEU A 726 -12.67 46.52 -39.20
C LEU A 726 -12.25 47.99 -39.00
N PRO A 727 -11.01 48.25 -38.53
CA PRO A 727 -10.47 49.60 -38.49
C PRO A 727 -10.26 50.16 -39.91
N LEU A 728 -10.54 51.46 -40.08
CA LEU A 728 -10.33 52.18 -41.34
C LEU A 728 -8.87 52.60 -41.51
N GLY A 729 -8.39 52.67 -42.75
CA GLY A 729 -7.00 53.05 -43.05
C GLY A 729 -5.98 51.90 -42.85
N ALA A 730 -4.69 52.25 -42.78
CA ALA A 730 -3.58 51.29 -42.70
C ALA A 730 -2.72 51.45 -41.42
N SER A 731 -3.07 52.38 -40.52
CA SER A 731 -2.22 52.75 -39.36
C SER A 731 -2.04 51.63 -38.33
N HIS A 732 -2.96 50.66 -38.30
CA HIS A 732 -2.91 49.48 -37.43
C HIS A 732 -2.15 48.30 -38.05
N LEU A 733 -1.74 48.39 -39.33
CA LEU A 733 -1.10 47.30 -40.06
C LEU A 733 0.43 47.47 -40.12
N PRO A 734 1.19 46.36 -40.22
CA PRO A 734 2.64 46.42 -40.40
C PRO A 734 3.02 47.10 -41.72
N ALA A 735 3.84 48.16 -41.66
CA ALA A 735 4.20 48.96 -42.84
C ALA A 735 4.89 48.15 -43.97
N GLU A 736 5.55 47.04 -43.64
CA GLU A 736 6.24 46.15 -44.59
C GLU A 736 5.28 45.27 -45.41
N GLN A 737 4.02 45.13 -44.99
CA GLN A 737 3.02 44.25 -45.60
C GLN A 737 1.92 45.03 -46.35
N VAL A 738 2.00 46.36 -46.38
CA VAL A 738 1.04 47.25 -47.04
C VAL A 738 1.53 47.59 -48.45
N VAL A 739 0.69 47.34 -49.46
CA VAL A 739 0.97 47.61 -50.87
C VAL A 739 -0.08 48.55 -51.45
N GLU A 740 0.33 49.74 -51.90
CA GLU A 740 -0.54 50.82 -52.42
C GLU A 740 -1.11 50.59 -53.84
N GLN A 741 -0.79 49.45 -54.48
CA GLN A 741 -1.35 49.11 -55.79
C GLN A 741 -2.73 48.46 -55.67
N ARG A 742 -3.75 49.06 -56.33
CA ARG A 742 -5.07 48.44 -56.52
C ARG A 742 -4.97 47.28 -57.51
N LEU A 743 -5.37 46.08 -57.10
CA LEU A 743 -5.54 44.96 -58.02
C LEU A 743 -6.87 45.13 -58.79
N GLN A 744 -6.88 44.82 -60.08
CA GLN A 744 -8.16 44.54 -60.77
C GLN A 744 -8.65 43.18 -60.26
N THR A 745 -9.87 43.14 -59.73
CA THR A 745 -10.48 41.92 -59.18
C THR A 745 -10.55 40.85 -60.29
N GLU A 746 -9.82 39.75 -60.13
CA GLU A 746 -9.99 38.59 -61.00
C GLU A 746 -11.33 37.92 -60.66
N LYS A 747 -12.31 37.98 -61.58
CA LYS A 747 -13.68 37.43 -61.45
C LYS A 747 -13.78 35.89 -61.30
N GLY A 748 -12.81 35.22 -60.70
CA GLY A 748 -12.60 33.78 -60.90
C GLY A 748 -12.86 32.83 -59.73
N ARG A 749 -12.72 33.25 -58.45
CA ARG A 749 -12.61 32.28 -57.34
C ARG A 749 -13.93 31.88 -56.67
N ALA A 750 -14.79 32.84 -56.32
CA ALA A 750 -16.08 32.55 -55.70
C ALA A 750 -16.94 31.60 -56.56
N ALA A 751 -16.95 31.80 -57.88
CA ALA A 751 -17.69 30.96 -58.83
C ALA A 751 -17.23 29.47 -58.84
N VAL A 752 -15.95 29.20 -58.55
CA VAL A 752 -15.40 27.83 -58.48
C VAL A 752 -15.83 27.15 -57.17
N GLU A 753 -15.80 27.86 -56.04
CA GLU A 753 -16.22 27.32 -54.74
C GLU A 753 -17.74 27.18 -54.59
N LEU A 754 -18.52 27.98 -55.33
CA LEU A 754 -19.98 27.90 -55.38
C LEU A 754 -20.48 26.73 -56.25
N SER A 755 -19.76 26.39 -57.33
CA SER A 755 -20.05 25.21 -58.16
C SER A 755 -19.99 23.87 -57.39
N ASP A 756 -19.29 23.84 -56.26
CA ASP A 756 -19.19 22.67 -55.37
C ASP A 756 -20.42 22.49 -54.46
N ILE A 757 -21.15 23.57 -54.16
CA ILE A 757 -22.38 23.53 -53.35
C ILE A 757 -23.54 22.95 -54.19
N GLU A 758 -23.53 23.19 -55.51
CA GLU A 758 -24.50 22.68 -56.48
C GLU A 758 -24.60 21.14 -56.51
N MET A 759 -23.48 20.41 -56.33
CA MET A 759 -23.47 18.94 -56.27
C MET A 759 -24.02 18.36 -54.96
N ALA A 760 -24.11 19.15 -53.89
CA ALA A 760 -24.61 18.70 -52.59
C ALA A 760 -26.15 18.71 -52.50
N SER A 761 -26.82 19.56 -53.29
CA SER A 761 -28.28 19.78 -53.20
C SER A 761 -29.10 19.07 -54.28
N ALA A 762 -28.50 18.64 -55.39
CA ALA A 762 -29.24 18.22 -56.58
C ALA A 762 -29.77 16.77 -56.58
N THR A 763 -29.42 15.93 -55.60
CA THR A 763 -29.76 14.50 -55.61
C THR A 763 -30.74 14.05 -54.53
N ALA A 764 -31.20 14.94 -53.64
CA ALA A 764 -32.14 14.59 -52.57
C ALA A 764 -33.54 14.15 -53.06
N ASP A 765 -33.91 14.44 -54.32
CA ASP A 765 -35.28 14.27 -54.84
C ASP A 765 -35.47 13.12 -55.86
N ARG A 766 -34.53 12.19 -56.02
CA ARG A 766 -34.72 11.02 -56.89
C ARG A 766 -34.87 9.72 -56.10
N ALA A 767 -36.10 9.44 -55.68
CA ALA A 767 -36.55 8.09 -55.41
C ALA A 767 -36.47 7.26 -56.70
N VAL A 768 -35.60 6.24 -56.74
CA VAL A 768 -35.43 5.37 -57.91
C VAL A 768 -36.25 4.09 -57.74
N SER A 769 -37.20 3.92 -58.67
CA SER A 769 -37.95 2.69 -58.91
C SER A 769 -37.07 1.64 -59.63
N LEU A 770 -37.26 0.38 -59.24
CA LEU A 770 -36.58 -0.84 -59.72
C LEU A 770 -36.76 -1.08 -61.24
N PRO A 771 -35.73 -1.67 -61.90
CA PRO A 771 -35.97 -2.61 -62.99
C PRO A 771 -35.35 -4.00 -62.77
N ASP A 772 -35.95 -4.95 -63.49
CA ASP A 772 -35.87 -6.40 -63.38
C ASP A 772 -34.52 -7.08 -63.70
N LYS A 773 -34.38 -8.23 -63.03
CA LYS A 773 -33.54 -9.42 -63.27
C LYS A 773 -32.67 -9.45 -64.53
N ILE A 774 -31.37 -9.70 -64.31
CA ILE A 774 -30.52 -10.43 -65.26
C ILE A 774 -29.78 -11.53 -64.48
N GLU A 775 -30.04 -12.77 -64.87
CA GLU A 775 -29.39 -13.99 -64.38
C GLU A 775 -27.95 -14.08 -64.91
N GLY A 776 -27.02 -14.45 -64.03
CA GLY A 776 -25.61 -14.70 -64.35
C GLY A 776 -25.03 -15.76 -63.42
N ASP A 777 -24.76 -16.92 -64.01
CA ASP A 777 -24.24 -18.17 -63.46
C ASP A 777 -22.84 -18.01 -62.81
N HIS A 778 -22.62 -18.62 -61.63
CA HIS A 778 -21.47 -19.49 -61.31
C HIS A 778 -21.28 -19.85 -59.81
N ALA A 779 -21.13 -21.17 -59.61
CA ALA A 779 -20.40 -21.92 -58.58
C ALA A 779 -21.03 -22.19 -57.19
N GLU A 780 -21.31 -23.47 -56.96
CA GLU A 780 -21.79 -24.11 -55.73
C GLU A 780 -20.91 -23.82 -54.49
N VAL A 781 -21.26 -22.77 -53.73
CA VAL A 781 -20.87 -22.61 -52.32
C VAL A 781 -22.07 -21.97 -51.61
N ALA A 782 -22.56 -22.58 -50.52
CA ALA A 782 -23.78 -22.23 -49.78
C ALA A 782 -24.28 -20.79 -49.98
N SER A 783 -25.33 -20.62 -50.80
CA SER A 783 -25.90 -19.32 -51.14
C SER A 783 -26.72 -18.78 -49.96
N PHE A 784 -26.22 -17.75 -49.28
CA PHE A 784 -26.95 -16.99 -48.27
C PHE A 784 -27.85 -15.90 -48.90
N GLU A 785 -28.33 -16.14 -50.12
CA GLU A 785 -29.25 -15.23 -50.83
C GLU A 785 -30.51 -15.03 -49.97
N GLY A 786 -30.84 -13.76 -49.69
CA GLY A 786 -31.98 -13.38 -48.87
C GLY A 786 -31.73 -13.18 -47.37
N ALA A 787 -30.49 -13.37 -46.86
CA ALA A 787 -30.18 -13.06 -45.46
C ALA A 787 -30.45 -11.58 -45.13
N GLN A 788 -31.00 -11.31 -43.94
CA GLN A 788 -31.41 -9.96 -43.53
C GLN A 788 -30.26 -9.23 -42.82
N ILE A 789 -29.80 -8.13 -43.40
CA ILE A 789 -28.70 -7.32 -42.87
C ILE A 789 -29.22 -5.93 -42.48
N LEU A 790 -28.88 -5.47 -41.28
CA LEU A 790 -29.15 -4.10 -40.84
C LEU A 790 -27.86 -3.27 -40.93
N VAL A 791 -27.90 -2.15 -41.64
CA VAL A 791 -26.80 -1.20 -41.76
C VAL A 791 -27.13 0.07 -40.99
N VAL A 792 -26.30 0.43 -40.02
CA VAL A 792 -26.47 1.60 -39.16
C VAL A 792 -25.24 2.49 -39.31
N ASP A 793 -25.43 3.67 -39.87
CA ASP A 793 -24.38 4.67 -40.09
C ASP A 793 -25.08 6.03 -40.09
N ASP A 794 -24.44 7.12 -39.68
CA ASP A 794 -25.05 8.44 -39.71
C ASP A 794 -24.84 9.13 -41.08
N ASN A 795 -23.80 8.75 -41.82
CA ASN A 795 -23.50 9.31 -43.12
C ASN A 795 -24.38 8.67 -44.23
N PRO A 796 -25.21 9.47 -44.93
CA PRO A 796 -26.15 8.94 -45.91
C PRO A 796 -25.47 8.31 -47.13
N ASP A 797 -24.32 8.83 -47.56
CA ASP A 797 -23.57 8.31 -48.70
C ASP A 797 -22.92 6.97 -48.38
N LEU A 798 -22.33 6.84 -47.18
CA LEU A 798 -21.68 5.61 -46.75
C LEU A 798 -22.69 4.49 -46.51
N ARG A 799 -23.80 4.81 -45.84
CA ARG A 799 -24.97 3.94 -45.70
C ARG A 799 -25.48 3.45 -47.05
N ALA A 800 -25.67 4.36 -48.01
CA ALA A 800 -26.15 4.02 -49.35
C ALA A 800 -25.14 3.15 -50.12
N TYR A 801 -23.85 3.49 -50.04
CA TYR A 801 -22.77 2.71 -50.66
C TYR A 801 -22.71 1.29 -50.11
N VAL A 802 -22.62 1.10 -48.78
CA VAL A 802 -22.61 -0.22 -48.11
C VAL A 802 -23.86 -1.02 -48.47
N SER A 803 -25.04 -0.38 -48.45
CA SER A 803 -26.29 -1.02 -48.83
C SER A 803 -26.28 -1.51 -50.28
N SER A 804 -25.76 -0.69 -51.20
CA SER A 804 -25.66 -1.05 -52.62
C SER A 804 -24.73 -2.24 -52.87
N VAL A 805 -23.62 -2.33 -52.11
CA VAL A 805 -22.64 -3.43 -52.23
C VAL A 805 -23.27 -4.75 -51.78
N LEU A 806 -24.00 -4.73 -50.66
CA LEU A 806 -24.68 -5.90 -50.11
C LEU A 806 -25.88 -6.33 -50.97
N GLN A 807 -26.71 -5.39 -51.42
CA GLN A 807 -27.88 -5.69 -52.26
C GLN A 807 -27.48 -6.29 -53.61
N ARG A 808 -26.37 -5.81 -54.23
CA ARG A 808 -25.80 -6.40 -55.46
C ARG A 808 -25.41 -7.87 -55.32
N LYS A 809 -25.24 -8.38 -54.08
CA LYS A 809 -24.94 -9.78 -53.78
C LYS A 809 -26.16 -10.58 -53.28
N GLY A 810 -27.37 -10.01 -53.36
CA GLY A 810 -28.61 -10.70 -53.04
C GLY A 810 -29.03 -10.68 -51.58
N TYR A 811 -28.40 -9.86 -50.73
CA TYR A 811 -28.81 -9.69 -49.33
C TYR A 811 -29.99 -8.72 -49.19
N GLN A 812 -30.88 -8.97 -48.22
CA GLN A 812 -31.95 -8.04 -47.86
C GLN A 812 -31.43 -7.01 -46.87
N VAL A 813 -31.27 -5.76 -47.30
CA VAL A 813 -30.67 -4.71 -46.47
C VAL A 813 -31.74 -3.75 -45.95
N ARG A 814 -31.71 -3.48 -44.64
CA ARG A 814 -32.41 -2.35 -44.00
C ARG A 814 -31.40 -1.37 -43.46
N THR A 815 -31.78 -0.10 -43.36
CA THR A 815 -30.87 0.97 -42.95
C THR A 815 -31.45 1.79 -41.81
N ALA A 816 -30.63 2.18 -40.83
CA ALA A 816 -30.99 3.08 -39.72
C ALA A 816 -30.01 4.25 -39.61
N GLU A 817 -30.49 5.45 -39.34
CA GLU A 817 -29.67 6.69 -39.29
C GLU A 817 -28.91 6.87 -37.99
N GLN A 818 -29.34 6.22 -36.91
CA GLN A 818 -28.78 6.39 -35.57
C GLN A 818 -28.77 5.07 -34.80
N GLY A 819 -27.88 4.94 -33.81
CA GLY A 819 -27.77 3.73 -32.98
C GLY A 819 -29.07 3.38 -32.22
N ALA A 820 -29.84 4.38 -31.79
CA ALA A 820 -31.12 4.17 -31.11
C ALA A 820 -32.19 3.55 -32.04
N GLU A 821 -32.33 4.10 -33.26
CA GLU A 821 -33.21 3.58 -34.30
C GLU A 821 -32.75 2.18 -34.75
N GLY A 822 -31.43 1.99 -34.88
CA GLY A 822 -30.82 0.70 -35.19
C GLY A 822 -31.17 -0.38 -34.16
N LEU A 823 -31.14 -0.05 -32.87
CA LEU A 823 -31.51 -0.99 -31.80
C LEU A 823 -33.01 -1.36 -31.85
N GLU A 824 -33.88 -0.37 -32.08
CA GLU A 824 -35.32 -0.60 -32.22
C GLU A 824 -35.65 -1.48 -33.44
N MET A 825 -34.98 -1.22 -34.57
CA MET A 825 -35.11 -2.04 -35.77
C MET A 825 -34.51 -3.43 -35.58
N ALA A 826 -33.38 -3.59 -34.89
CA ALA A 826 -32.82 -4.90 -34.61
C ALA A 826 -33.80 -5.77 -33.80
N THR A 827 -34.47 -5.18 -32.80
CA THR A 827 -35.46 -5.85 -31.96
C THR A 827 -36.70 -6.28 -32.76
N SER A 828 -37.17 -5.40 -33.65
CA SER A 828 -38.38 -5.64 -34.44
C SER A 828 -38.15 -6.61 -35.61
N TYR A 829 -37.04 -6.46 -36.33
CA TYR A 829 -36.76 -7.19 -37.57
C TYR A 829 -35.91 -8.44 -37.39
N LYS A 830 -35.19 -8.59 -36.27
CA LYS A 830 -34.30 -9.73 -35.98
C LYS A 830 -33.37 -10.05 -37.16
N PRO A 831 -32.47 -9.12 -37.53
CA PRO A 831 -31.55 -9.32 -38.63
C PRO A 831 -30.61 -10.51 -38.38
N ASP A 832 -30.16 -11.13 -39.46
CA ASP A 832 -29.15 -12.19 -39.43
C ASP A 832 -27.74 -11.63 -39.23
N LEU A 833 -27.50 -10.33 -39.51
CA LEU A 833 -26.25 -9.62 -39.27
C LEU A 833 -26.48 -8.11 -39.14
N ILE A 834 -25.71 -7.44 -38.30
CA ILE A 834 -25.74 -5.97 -38.13
C ILE A 834 -24.38 -5.39 -38.52
N ILE A 835 -24.37 -4.32 -39.29
CA ILE A 835 -23.20 -3.51 -39.59
C ILE A 835 -23.44 -2.13 -39.00
N THR A 836 -22.58 -1.67 -38.11
CA THR A 836 -22.75 -0.38 -37.43
C THR A 836 -21.47 0.45 -37.47
N ASP A 837 -21.59 1.76 -37.59
CA ASP A 837 -20.47 2.67 -37.36
C ASP A 837 -20.14 2.80 -35.87
N LEU A 838 -18.89 3.12 -35.56
CA LEU A 838 -18.42 3.36 -34.19
C LEU A 838 -18.95 4.70 -33.65
N MET A 839 -18.78 5.77 -34.44
CA MET A 839 -19.01 7.15 -34.02
C MET A 839 -20.34 7.64 -34.58
N MET A 840 -21.42 7.48 -33.81
CA MET A 840 -22.74 7.95 -34.19
C MET A 840 -23.33 8.91 -33.15
N PRO A 841 -24.15 9.89 -33.56
CA PRO A 841 -24.86 10.77 -32.64
C PRO A 841 -25.77 10.02 -31.65
N GLY A 842 -25.76 10.46 -30.39
CA GLY A 842 -26.60 9.89 -29.35
C GLY A 842 -26.04 8.56 -28.85
N VAL A 843 -26.62 7.45 -29.32
CA VAL A 843 -26.17 6.09 -28.97
C VAL A 843 -25.03 5.69 -29.90
N SER A 844 -23.84 5.51 -29.34
CA SER A 844 -22.67 5.06 -30.11
C SER A 844 -22.81 3.61 -30.57
N GLY A 845 -22.01 3.19 -31.56
CA GLY A 845 -22.00 1.80 -32.03
C GLY A 845 -21.67 0.80 -30.91
N LEU A 846 -20.73 1.15 -30.03
CA LEU A 846 -20.38 0.32 -28.87
C LEU A 846 -21.53 0.22 -27.86
N GLU A 847 -22.21 1.32 -27.59
CA GLU A 847 -23.36 1.32 -26.68
C GLU A 847 -24.54 0.52 -27.25
N MET A 848 -24.75 0.60 -28.57
CA MET A 848 -25.72 -0.24 -29.28
C MET A 848 -25.37 -1.73 -29.16
N ILE A 849 -24.10 -2.10 -29.35
CA ILE A 849 -23.62 -3.49 -29.20
C ILE A 849 -23.87 -3.99 -27.77
N ALA A 850 -23.49 -3.22 -26.75
CA ALA A 850 -23.68 -3.59 -25.35
C ALA A 850 -25.17 -3.83 -25.03
N ARG A 851 -26.07 -2.99 -25.57
CA ARG A 851 -27.53 -3.17 -25.42
C ARG A 851 -28.04 -4.40 -26.17
N ILE A 852 -27.54 -4.70 -27.37
CA ILE A 852 -27.90 -5.93 -28.11
C ILE A 852 -27.46 -7.19 -27.37
N ARG A 853 -26.27 -7.18 -26.75
CA ARG A 853 -25.74 -8.33 -26.02
C ARG A 853 -26.48 -8.64 -24.72
N THR A 854 -27.18 -7.67 -24.16
CA THR A 854 -28.02 -7.85 -22.96
C THR A 854 -29.44 -8.35 -23.28
N ASP A 855 -29.88 -8.28 -24.54
CA ASP A 855 -31.18 -8.80 -24.98
C ASP A 855 -31.08 -10.31 -25.32
N LEU A 856 -31.83 -11.15 -24.59
CA LEU A 856 -31.87 -12.61 -24.79
C LEU A 856 -32.24 -13.04 -26.21
N ALA A 857 -33.00 -12.22 -26.95
CA ALA A 857 -33.43 -12.52 -28.31
C ALA A 857 -32.38 -12.14 -29.37
N LEU A 858 -31.51 -11.17 -29.09
CA LEU A 858 -30.53 -10.63 -30.06
C LEU A 858 -29.06 -10.90 -29.68
N GLN A 859 -28.79 -11.39 -28.47
CA GLN A 859 -27.44 -11.66 -27.97
C GLN A 859 -26.58 -12.49 -28.95
N GLY A 860 -27.20 -13.36 -29.75
CA GLY A 860 -26.52 -14.22 -30.72
C GLY A 860 -26.39 -13.65 -32.14
N THR A 861 -26.91 -12.46 -32.42
CA THR A 861 -26.85 -11.83 -33.75
C THR A 861 -25.43 -11.31 -34.01
N PRO A 862 -24.78 -11.66 -35.14
CA PRO A 862 -23.43 -11.23 -35.44
C PRO A 862 -23.37 -9.74 -35.79
N ILE A 863 -22.36 -9.02 -35.31
CA ILE A 863 -22.19 -7.57 -35.50
C ILE A 863 -20.80 -7.24 -36.07
N ILE A 864 -20.78 -6.50 -37.18
CA ILE A 864 -19.58 -5.89 -37.77
C ILE A 864 -19.53 -4.41 -37.40
N LEU A 865 -18.44 -4.00 -36.76
CA LEU A 865 -18.19 -2.60 -36.40
C LEU A 865 -17.30 -1.92 -37.46
N LEU A 866 -17.82 -0.91 -38.14
CA LEU A 866 -17.02 -0.05 -39.01
C LEU A 866 -16.27 0.96 -38.13
N THR A 867 -14.96 1.06 -38.28
CA THR A 867 -14.14 1.94 -37.44
C THR A 867 -13.16 2.76 -38.27
N ALA A 868 -12.97 4.02 -37.90
CA ALA A 868 -11.85 4.81 -38.39
C ALA A 868 -10.54 4.38 -37.71
N LYS A 869 -10.57 3.92 -36.45
CA LYS A 869 -9.40 3.67 -35.61
C LYS A 869 -8.67 2.38 -36.00
N VAL A 870 -7.34 2.47 -36.16
CA VAL A 870 -6.43 1.36 -36.57
C VAL A 870 -5.64 0.82 -35.36
N ASP A 871 -5.82 1.42 -34.18
CA ASP A 871 -5.13 1.06 -32.95
C ASP A 871 -5.67 -0.21 -32.30
N ASP A 872 -4.75 -1.02 -31.77
CA ASP A 872 -5.03 -2.31 -31.12
C ASP A 872 -5.90 -2.17 -29.85
N GLU A 873 -5.86 -1.01 -29.17
CA GLU A 873 -6.68 -0.73 -27.96
C GLU A 873 -8.17 -0.63 -28.28
N THR A 874 -8.56 0.10 -29.33
CA THR A 874 -9.98 0.18 -29.74
C THR A 874 -10.51 -1.17 -30.20
N ARG A 875 -9.65 -2.02 -30.78
CA ARG A 875 -9.98 -3.40 -31.16
C ARG A 875 -10.20 -4.30 -29.94
N LEU A 876 -9.42 -4.10 -28.88
CA LEU A 876 -9.60 -4.75 -27.57
C LEU A 876 -10.94 -4.34 -26.94
N GLU A 877 -11.25 -3.05 -26.87
CA GLU A 877 -12.52 -2.55 -26.32
C GLU A 877 -13.73 -3.08 -27.11
N GLY A 878 -13.65 -3.12 -28.44
CA GLY A 878 -14.71 -3.67 -29.30
C GLY A 878 -14.96 -5.17 -29.08
N VAL A 879 -13.91 -5.95 -28.83
CA VAL A 879 -14.00 -7.38 -28.51
C VAL A 879 -14.58 -7.58 -27.10
N GLU A 880 -14.15 -6.79 -26.11
CA GLU A 880 -14.67 -6.84 -24.74
C GLU A 880 -16.17 -6.51 -24.67
N GLN A 881 -16.64 -5.59 -25.51
CA GLN A 881 -18.06 -5.23 -25.62
C GLN A 881 -18.87 -6.20 -26.50
N GLY A 882 -18.21 -7.11 -27.21
CA GLY A 882 -18.84 -8.22 -27.91
C GLY A 882 -19.14 -7.99 -29.40
N ALA A 883 -18.39 -7.15 -30.12
CA ALA A 883 -18.41 -7.15 -31.59
C ALA A 883 -17.80 -8.45 -32.13
N ASP A 884 -18.39 -9.04 -33.18
CA ASP A 884 -17.88 -10.29 -33.77
C ASP A 884 -16.78 -10.03 -34.80
N ALA A 885 -16.83 -8.87 -35.48
CA ALA A 885 -15.79 -8.41 -36.40
C ALA A 885 -15.71 -6.88 -36.45
N TYR A 886 -14.60 -6.37 -36.96
CA TYR A 886 -14.36 -4.94 -37.18
C TYR A 886 -13.77 -4.74 -38.58
N LEU A 887 -14.16 -3.64 -39.22
CA LEU A 887 -13.69 -3.28 -40.56
C LEU A 887 -13.22 -1.83 -40.56
N SER A 888 -11.94 -1.61 -40.88
CA SER A 888 -11.33 -0.29 -40.84
C SER A 888 -11.64 0.54 -42.09
N LYS A 889 -12.09 1.77 -41.92
CA LYS A 889 -12.25 2.76 -43.00
C LYS A 889 -10.86 3.36 -43.34
N PRO A 890 -10.44 3.42 -44.62
CA PRO A 890 -11.15 2.96 -45.82
C PRO A 890 -11.05 1.45 -46.04
N PHE A 891 -12.17 0.85 -46.44
CA PHE A 891 -12.29 -0.57 -46.82
C PHE A 891 -12.79 -0.69 -48.26
N ASN A 892 -12.60 -1.86 -48.87
CA ASN A 892 -13.09 -2.15 -50.22
C ASN A 892 -14.28 -3.14 -50.23
N ASP A 893 -14.95 -3.25 -51.38
CA ASP A 893 -16.12 -4.13 -51.58
C ASP A 893 -15.84 -5.59 -51.16
N ARG A 894 -14.63 -6.09 -51.47
CA ARG A 894 -14.24 -7.49 -51.22
C ARG A 894 -14.08 -7.80 -49.75
N GLU A 895 -13.46 -6.90 -49.01
CA GLU A 895 -13.20 -7.03 -47.58
C GLU A 895 -14.51 -7.06 -46.79
N LEU A 896 -15.41 -6.10 -47.06
CA LEU A 896 -16.75 -6.06 -46.48
C LEU A 896 -17.53 -7.36 -46.75
N LEU A 897 -17.54 -7.83 -48.00
CA LEU A 897 -18.29 -9.03 -48.38
C LEU A 897 -17.70 -10.31 -47.81
N ALA A 898 -16.37 -10.39 -47.66
CA ALA A 898 -15.71 -11.54 -47.04
C ALA A 898 -16.12 -11.67 -45.57
N GLU A 899 -16.13 -10.56 -44.83
CA GLU A 899 -16.47 -10.56 -43.41
C GLU A 899 -17.93 -10.92 -43.14
N VAL A 900 -18.84 -10.35 -43.94
CA VAL A 900 -20.27 -10.70 -43.90
C VAL A 900 -20.48 -12.19 -44.17
N ARG A 901 -19.82 -12.76 -45.18
CA ARG A 901 -19.95 -14.19 -45.52
C ARG A 901 -19.42 -15.09 -44.40
N ASN A 902 -18.29 -14.75 -43.81
CA ASN A 902 -17.68 -15.54 -42.74
C ASN A 902 -18.58 -15.62 -41.51
N LEU A 903 -19.11 -14.48 -41.06
CA LEU A 903 -19.99 -14.43 -39.88
C LEU A 903 -21.32 -15.14 -40.08
N LEU A 904 -21.96 -14.97 -41.25
CA LEU A 904 -23.19 -15.68 -41.59
C LEU A 904 -22.98 -17.20 -41.63
N ALA A 905 -21.87 -17.66 -42.22
CA ALA A 905 -21.53 -19.08 -42.28
C ALA A 905 -21.26 -19.68 -40.89
N LEU A 906 -20.56 -18.94 -40.03
CA LEU A 906 -20.27 -19.36 -38.66
C LEU A 906 -21.58 -19.53 -37.85
N LYS A 907 -22.49 -18.55 -37.91
CA LYS A 907 -23.77 -18.61 -37.21
C LYS A 907 -24.72 -19.68 -37.75
N ALA A 908 -24.73 -19.92 -39.05
CA ALA A 908 -25.50 -21.02 -39.62
C ALA A 908 -25.02 -22.38 -39.11
N ASN A 909 -23.70 -22.56 -38.97
CA ASN A 909 -23.13 -23.80 -38.44
C ASN A 909 -23.44 -24.01 -36.94
N GLU A 910 -23.33 -22.96 -36.12
CA GLU A 910 -23.71 -23.01 -34.70
C GLU A 910 -25.18 -23.45 -34.52
N ARG A 911 -26.11 -22.84 -35.28
CA ARG A 911 -27.53 -23.21 -35.26
C ARG A 911 -27.74 -24.68 -35.64
N LYS A 912 -27.01 -25.17 -36.65
CA LYS A 912 -27.09 -26.57 -37.10
C LYS A 912 -26.59 -27.56 -36.05
N VAL A 913 -25.48 -27.27 -35.37
CA VAL A 913 -24.95 -28.11 -34.28
C VAL A 913 -25.93 -28.16 -33.11
N ALA A 914 -26.53 -27.03 -32.73
CA ALA A 914 -27.54 -26.99 -31.66
C ALA A 914 -28.77 -27.85 -32.00
N GLN A 915 -29.27 -27.78 -33.24
CA GLN A 915 -30.38 -28.62 -33.70
C GLN A 915 -30.04 -30.10 -33.69
N LEU A 916 -28.83 -30.49 -34.11
CA LEU A 916 -28.38 -31.89 -34.09
C LEU A 916 -28.28 -32.44 -32.66
N ASN A 917 -27.78 -31.65 -31.72
CA ASN A 917 -27.71 -32.04 -30.31
C ASN A 917 -29.11 -32.23 -29.69
N GLN A 918 -30.07 -31.36 -30.05
CA GLN A 918 -31.46 -31.49 -29.60
C GLN A 918 -32.11 -32.76 -30.16
N TYR A 919 -31.91 -33.04 -31.46
CA TYR A 919 -32.40 -34.25 -32.11
C TYR A 919 -31.83 -35.53 -31.49
N LEU A 920 -30.51 -35.56 -31.24
CA LEU A 920 -29.84 -36.69 -30.58
C LEU A 920 -30.43 -36.93 -29.17
N THR A 921 -30.62 -35.88 -28.39
CA THR A 921 -31.18 -35.95 -27.04
C THR A 921 -32.61 -36.50 -27.05
N GLU A 922 -33.47 -36.03 -27.96
CA GLU A 922 -34.84 -36.55 -28.13
C GLU A 922 -34.84 -38.02 -28.54
N SER A 923 -34.01 -38.41 -29.51
CA SER A 923 -33.96 -39.78 -30.04
C SER A 923 -33.50 -40.82 -29.01
N VAL A 924 -32.56 -40.47 -28.12
CA VAL A 924 -32.06 -41.37 -27.08
C VAL A 924 -33.08 -41.55 -25.96
N LEU A 925 -33.75 -40.47 -25.55
CA LEU A 925 -34.69 -40.50 -24.43
C LEU A 925 -36.01 -41.23 -24.76
N GLN A 926 -36.45 -41.22 -26.04
CA GLN A 926 -37.64 -41.98 -26.50
C GLN A 926 -37.53 -43.48 -26.30
N ARG A 927 -36.32 -44.02 -26.13
CA ARG A 927 -36.10 -45.45 -25.95
C ARG A 927 -36.41 -45.94 -24.53
N PHE A 928 -36.46 -45.04 -23.54
CA PHE A 928 -36.52 -45.41 -22.12
C PHE A 928 -37.65 -44.71 -21.35
N LEU A 929 -38.25 -43.67 -21.91
CA LEU A 929 -39.27 -42.86 -21.25
C LEU A 929 -40.51 -42.67 -22.13
N PRO A 930 -41.71 -42.55 -21.54
CA PRO A 930 -42.92 -42.17 -22.26
C PRO A 930 -42.74 -40.86 -23.06
N PRO A 931 -43.42 -40.69 -24.21
CA PRO A 931 -43.27 -39.52 -25.09
C PRO A 931 -43.48 -38.17 -24.38
N SER A 932 -44.35 -38.14 -23.37
CA SER A 932 -44.65 -36.96 -22.55
C SER A 932 -43.45 -36.47 -21.73
N LEU A 933 -42.59 -37.38 -21.24
CA LEU A 933 -41.41 -37.04 -20.44
C LEU A 933 -40.22 -36.67 -21.31
N VAL A 934 -40.05 -37.31 -22.47
CA VAL A 934 -39.04 -36.95 -23.47
C VAL A 934 -39.20 -35.49 -23.90
N HIS A 935 -40.43 -35.08 -24.20
CA HIS A 935 -40.70 -33.73 -24.67
C HIS A 935 -40.46 -32.67 -23.58
N LYS A 936 -40.63 -33.03 -22.31
CA LYS A 936 -40.26 -32.16 -21.17
C LYS A 936 -38.75 -32.09 -20.97
N ALA A 937 -38.04 -33.20 -21.17
CA ALA A 937 -36.58 -33.27 -21.05
C ALA A 937 -35.85 -32.54 -22.20
N SER A 938 -36.32 -32.63 -23.44
CA SER A 938 -35.71 -31.94 -24.59
C SER A 938 -35.85 -30.42 -24.56
N LYS A 939 -36.85 -29.93 -23.83
CA LYS A 939 -37.05 -28.51 -23.53
C LYS A 939 -36.26 -28.04 -22.30
N GLY A 940 -35.46 -28.90 -21.66
CA GLY A 940 -34.67 -28.56 -20.48
C GLY A 940 -35.45 -28.42 -19.17
N ASN A 941 -36.73 -28.84 -19.16
CA ASN A 941 -37.66 -28.58 -18.04
C ASN A 941 -37.83 -29.76 -17.07
N LEU A 942 -37.07 -30.85 -17.22
CA LEU A 942 -37.25 -32.07 -16.42
C LEU A 942 -35.94 -32.43 -15.69
N GLN A 943 -35.90 -32.23 -14.37
CA GLN A 943 -34.91 -32.84 -13.49
C GLN A 943 -35.47 -34.18 -13.00
N LEU A 944 -35.04 -35.28 -13.62
CA LEU A 944 -35.30 -36.63 -13.10
C LEU A 944 -34.23 -36.95 -12.04
N ASP A 945 -34.64 -37.10 -10.79
CA ASP A 945 -33.77 -37.68 -9.75
C ASP A 945 -33.76 -39.20 -9.91
N LEU A 946 -32.73 -39.72 -10.56
CA LEU A 946 -32.62 -41.13 -10.92
C LEU A 946 -31.76 -41.93 -9.91
N ARG A 947 -31.60 -41.45 -8.68
CA ARG A 947 -30.85 -42.16 -7.63
C ARG A 947 -31.60 -43.42 -7.16
N PRO A 948 -30.90 -44.51 -6.79
CA PRO A 948 -31.54 -45.72 -6.24
C PRO A 948 -32.28 -45.45 -4.93
N GLU A 949 -33.59 -45.70 -4.90
CA GLU A 949 -34.40 -45.57 -3.67
C GLU A 949 -35.49 -46.65 -3.55
N PRO A 950 -35.88 -47.04 -2.32
CA PRO A 950 -36.95 -48.00 -2.10
C PRO A 950 -38.31 -47.40 -2.45
N ARG A 951 -39.00 -47.97 -3.44
CA ARG A 951 -40.35 -47.57 -3.85
C ARG A 951 -41.30 -48.77 -3.88
N LEU A 952 -42.57 -48.52 -3.56
CA LEU A 952 -43.63 -49.49 -3.82
C LEU A 952 -43.96 -49.43 -5.31
N VAL A 953 -43.76 -50.55 -6.00
CA VAL A 953 -44.00 -50.68 -7.43
C VAL A 953 -44.79 -51.95 -7.74
N THR A 954 -45.60 -51.89 -8.80
CA THR A 954 -46.19 -53.08 -9.41
C THR A 954 -45.31 -53.52 -10.58
N ILE A 955 -44.89 -54.78 -10.55
CA ILE A 955 -43.96 -55.36 -11.52
C ILE A 955 -44.72 -56.37 -12.36
N LEU A 956 -44.64 -56.19 -13.68
CA LEU A 956 -45.19 -57.09 -14.68
C LEU A 956 -44.03 -57.79 -15.38
N PHE A 957 -44.03 -59.12 -15.30
CA PHE A 957 -43.18 -59.98 -16.10
C PHE A 957 -44.03 -60.75 -17.10
N SER A 958 -43.67 -60.70 -18.37
CA SER A 958 -44.32 -61.49 -19.41
C SER A 958 -43.29 -62.24 -20.25
N ASP A 959 -43.71 -63.36 -20.81
CA ASP A 959 -42.93 -64.21 -21.70
C ASP A 959 -43.87 -64.92 -22.69
N ILE A 960 -43.31 -65.45 -23.78
CA ILE A 960 -44.04 -66.21 -24.79
C ILE A 960 -43.65 -67.69 -24.79
N VAL A 961 -44.64 -68.55 -24.60
CA VAL A 961 -44.46 -70.00 -24.61
C VAL A 961 -44.50 -70.52 -26.05
N GLY A 962 -43.46 -71.27 -26.43
CA GLY A 962 -43.33 -71.86 -27.77
C GLY A 962 -42.33 -71.11 -28.67
N PHE A 963 -41.82 -69.96 -28.26
CA PHE A 963 -40.88 -69.16 -29.05
C PHE A 963 -39.55 -69.88 -29.31
N THR A 964 -39.03 -70.65 -28.34
CA THR A 964 -37.81 -71.45 -28.54
C THR A 964 -37.97 -72.53 -29.61
N GLN A 965 -39.16 -73.13 -29.73
CA GLN A 965 -39.44 -74.12 -30.78
C GLN A 965 -39.53 -73.43 -32.14
N LEU A 966 -40.17 -72.25 -32.18
CA LEU A 966 -40.28 -71.40 -33.36
C LEU A 966 -38.90 -70.91 -33.83
N SER A 967 -38.03 -70.47 -32.92
CA SER A 967 -36.69 -69.97 -33.25
C SER A 967 -35.74 -71.05 -33.79
N ASN A 968 -35.92 -72.31 -33.36
CA ASN A 968 -35.17 -73.45 -33.91
C ASN A 968 -35.59 -73.82 -35.35
N THR A 969 -36.80 -73.45 -35.78
CA THR A 969 -37.31 -73.73 -37.14
C THR A 969 -37.04 -72.61 -38.14
N LEU A 970 -36.67 -71.41 -37.67
CA LEU A 970 -36.49 -70.21 -38.49
C LEU A 970 -35.01 -69.79 -38.57
N ARG A 971 -34.65 -69.08 -39.65
CA ARG A 971 -33.30 -68.47 -39.79
C ARG A 971 -33.17 -67.27 -38.85
N SER A 972 -31.97 -67.03 -38.33
CA SER A 972 -31.65 -66.02 -37.29
C SER A 972 -32.12 -64.59 -37.62
N ARG A 973 -32.08 -64.17 -38.90
CA ARG A 973 -32.61 -62.84 -39.31
C ARG A 973 -34.12 -62.74 -39.13
N ARG A 974 -34.87 -63.78 -39.50
CA ARG A 974 -36.34 -63.79 -39.41
C ARG A 974 -36.81 -63.93 -37.97
N VAL A 975 -36.05 -64.64 -37.13
CA VAL A 975 -36.28 -64.67 -35.68
C VAL A 975 -36.16 -63.27 -35.08
N ALA A 976 -35.14 -62.49 -35.47
CA ALA A 976 -34.96 -61.12 -35.00
C ALA A 976 -36.08 -60.17 -35.47
N GLU A 977 -36.55 -60.31 -36.72
CA GLU A 977 -37.69 -59.54 -37.26
C GLU A 977 -38.96 -59.80 -36.44
N LEU A 978 -39.31 -61.07 -36.19
CA LEU A 978 -40.49 -61.43 -35.41
C LEU A 978 -40.39 -61.03 -33.94
N LEU A 979 -39.19 -61.17 -33.34
CA LEU A 979 -38.95 -60.73 -31.98
C LEU A 979 -39.13 -59.22 -31.85
N ASN A 980 -38.61 -58.44 -32.82
CA ASN A 980 -38.79 -56.99 -32.82
C ASN A 980 -40.27 -56.59 -32.98
N GLU A 981 -41.02 -57.23 -33.89
CA GLU A 981 -42.47 -56.99 -34.03
C GLU A 981 -43.23 -57.26 -32.72
N TYR A 982 -42.88 -58.35 -32.05
CA TYR A 982 -43.44 -58.69 -30.73
C TYR A 982 -43.09 -57.65 -29.69
N LEU A 983 -41.80 -57.37 -29.50
CA LEU A 983 -41.32 -56.43 -28.48
C LEU A 983 -41.88 -55.02 -28.71
N GLU A 984 -41.96 -54.55 -29.95
CA GLU A 984 -42.58 -53.27 -30.32
C GLU A 984 -44.06 -53.24 -29.91
N THR A 985 -44.82 -54.27 -30.29
CA THR A 985 -46.26 -54.37 -29.95
C THR A 985 -46.47 -54.41 -28.43
N MET A 986 -45.67 -55.20 -27.70
CA MET A 986 -45.73 -55.27 -26.24
C MET A 986 -45.37 -53.95 -25.57
N THR A 987 -44.34 -53.26 -26.08
CA THR A 987 -43.90 -51.96 -25.57
C THR A 987 -44.99 -50.91 -25.73
N HIS A 988 -45.69 -50.89 -26.88
CA HIS A 988 -46.85 -50.03 -27.08
C HIS A 988 -47.96 -50.30 -26.08
N ALA A 989 -48.30 -51.56 -25.82
CA ALA A 989 -49.31 -51.93 -24.84
C ALA A 989 -48.95 -51.44 -23.43
N ILE A 990 -47.67 -51.51 -23.05
CA ILE A 990 -47.17 -51.04 -21.73
C ILE A 990 -47.22 -49.51 -21.64
N PHE A 991 -46.69 -48.79 -22.64
CA PHE A 991 -46.67 -47.33 -22.65
C PHE A 991 -48.06 -46.71 -22.72
N ASN A 992 -48.99 -47.28 -23.49
CA ASN A 992 -50.37 -46.79 -23.59
C ASN A 992 -51.12 -46.85 -22.25
N ASN A 993 -50.70 -47.74 -21.36
CA ASN A 993 -51.27 -47.88 -20.01
C ASN A 993 -50.40 -47.20 -18.94
N GLY A 994 -49.37 -46.43 -19.33
CA GLY A 994 -48.51 -45.68 -18.42
C GLY A 994 -47.53 -46.53 -17.61
N GLY A 995 -47.12 -47.69 -18.13
CA GLY A 995 -46.00 -48.45 -17.58
C GLY A 995 -44.67 -48.00 -18.17
N THR A 996 -43.58 -48.31 -17.48
CA THR A 996 -42.20 -48.11 -17.95
C THR A 996 -41.58 -49.47 -18.26
N VAL A 997 -41.01 -49.66 -19.45
CA VAL A 997 -40.26 -50.88 -19.76
C VAL A 997 -38.87 -50.77 -19.12
N ASP A 998 -38.54 -51.70 -18.22
CA ASP A 998 -37.22 -51.77 -17.58
C ASP A 998 -36.20 -52.41 -18.53
N LYS A 999 -36.46 -53.65 -18.96
CA LYS A 999 -35.59 -54.37 -19.90
C LYS A 999 -36.30 -55.50 -20.64
N PHE A 1000 -35.67 -55.91 -21.74
CA PHE A 1000 -36.00 -57.11 -22.49
C PHE A 1000 -35.00 -58.23 -22.14
N MET A 1001 -35.50 -59.44 -21.88
CA MET A 1001 -34.68 -60.61 -21.55
C MET A 1001 -35.00 -61.72 -22.55
N GLY A 1002 -34.43 -61.63 -23.76
CA GLY A 1002 -34.80 -62.50 -24.88
C GLY A 1002 -36.21 -62.16 -25.37
N ASP A 1003 -37.14 -63.08 -25.17
CA ASP A 1003 -38.57 -62.98 -25.46
C ASP A 1003 -39.42 -62.52 -24.26
N ALA A 1004 -38.79 -62.36 -23.09
CA ALA A 1004 -39.45 -61.82 -21.91
C ALA A 1004 -39.40 -60.28 -21.84
N VAL A 1005 -40.47 -59.68 -21.33
CA VAL A 1005 -40.60 -58.24 -21.10
C VAL A 1005 -40.83 -57.98 -19.61
N LEU A 1006 -39.99 -57.11 -19.04
CA LEU A 1006 -40.15 -56.57 -17.70
C LEU A 1006 -40.64 -55.13 -17.76
N ALA A 1007 -41.77 -54.87 -17.08
CA ALA A 1007 -42.33 -53.54 -16.95
C ALA A 1007 -42.59 -53.17 -15.48
N LEU A 1008 -42.46 -51.88 -15.19
CA LEU A 1008 -42.63 -51.27 -13.88
C LEU A 1008 -43.76 -50.25 -13.92
N PHE A 1009 -44.58 -50.25 -12.88
CA PHE A 1009 -45.65 -49.28 -12.66
C PHE A 1009 -45.45 -48.64 -11.29
N GLY A 1010 -45.39 -47.30 -11.25
CA GLY A 1010 -45.10 -46.51 -10.04
C GLY A 1010 -43.69 -45.92 -9.99
N ALA A 1011 -42.93 -46.05 -11.08
CA ALA A 1011 -41.64 -45.39 -11.28
C ALA A 1011 -41.36 -45.15 -12.79
N PRO A 1012 -40.72 -44.04 -13.18
CA PRO A 1012 -40.23 -42.95 -12.33
C PRO A 1012 -41.35 -42.02 -11.79
N GLU A 1013 -42.55 -42.05 -12.36
CA GLU A 1013 -43.71 -41.28 -11.89
C GLU A 1013 -44.36 -41.93 -10.66
N GLU A 1014 -44.72 -41.12 -9.66
CA GLU A 1014 -45.48 -41.57 -8.49
C GLU A 1014 -46.93 -41.88 -8.89
N MET A 1015 -47.39 -43.09 -8.58
CA MET A 1015 -48.78 -43.51 -8.77
C MET A 1015 -49.29 -44.21 -7.52
N SER A 1016 -50.60 -44.10 -7.25
CA SER A 1016 -51.21 -44.79 -6.10
C SER A 1016 -51.14 -46.32 -6.27
N PRO A 1017 -51.05 -47.10 -5.17
CA PRO A 1017 -50.91 -48.56 -5.26
C PRO A 1017 -52.02 -49.24 -6.09
N ASN A 1018 -53.27 -48.78 -5.92
CA ASN A 1018 -54.42 -49.28 -6.67
C ASN A 1018 -54.30 -48.96 -8.18
N GLU A 1019 -53.86 -47.75 -8.51
CA GLU A 1019 -53.70 -47.33 -9.91
C GLU A 1019 -52.55 -48.07 -10.60
N GLN A 1020 -51.45 -48.32 -9.89
CA GLN A 1020 -50.36 -49.17 -10.38
C GLN A 1020 -50.88 -50.57 -10.76
N VAL A 1021 -51.66 -51.21 -9.88
CA VAL A 1021 -52.26 -52.53 -10.13
C VAL A 1021 -53.21 -52.49 -11.33
N LYS A 1022 -54.14 -51.54 -11.37
CA LYS A 1022 -55.10 -51.41 -12.48
C LYS A 1022 -54.42 -51.25 -13.83
N ARG A 1023 -53.39 -50.39 -13.91
CA ARG A 1023 -52.62 -50.14 -15.13
C ARG A 1023 -51.80 -51.37 -15.54
N ALA A 1024 -51.18 -52.06 -14.59
CA ALA A 1024 -50.46 -53.30 -14.87
C ALA A 1024 -51.38 -54.41 -15.42
N ILE A 1025 -52.58 -54.60 -14.84
CA ILE A 1025 -53.56 -55.58 -15.32
C ILE A 1025 -54.10 -55.19 -16.70
N ALA A 1026 -54.41 -53.91 -16.91
CA ALA A 1026 -54.84 -53.39 -18.21
C ALA A 1026 -53.76 -53.64 -19.28
N SER A 1027 -52.50 -53.42 -18.93
CA SER A 1027 -51.35 -53.68 -19.81
C SER A 1027 -51.25 -55.15 -20.16
N ALA A 1028 -51.32 -56.05 -19.17
CA ALA A 1028 -51.27 -57.50 -19.40
C ALA A 1028 -52.45 -58.02 -20.25
N ARG A 1029 -53.67 -57.50 -20.03
CA ARG A 1029 -54.85 -57.82 -20.87
C ARG A 1029 -54.66 -57.33 -22.30
N GLN A 1030 -54.10 -56.12 -22.48
CA GLN A 1030 -53.83 -55.56 -23.80
C GLN A 1030 -52.73 -56.34 -24.53
N MET A 1031 -51.62 -56.65 -23.86
CA MET A 1031 -50.54 -57.51 -24.37
C MET A 1031 -51.06 -58.88 -24.82
N TYR A 1032 -51.93 -59.51 -24.03
CA TYR A 1032 -52.58 -60.77 -24.39
C TYR A 1032 -53.41 -60.65 -25.68
N LYS A 1033 -54.23 -59.60 -25.81
CA LYS A 1033 -55.05 -59.35 -27.01
C LYS A 1033 -54.20 -59.04 -28.23
N ASP A 1034 -53.17 -58.23 -28.08
CA ASP A 1034 -52.29 -57.83 -29.17
C ASP A 1034 -51.44 -59.00 -29.66
N LEU A 1035 -51.07 -59.93 -28.78
CA LEU A 1035 -50.40 -61.17 -29.15
C LEU A 1035 -51.30 -62.07 -30.01
N ASP A 1036 -52.60 -62.15 -29.74
CA ASP A 1036 -53.53 -62.90 -30.60
C ASP A 1036 -53.58 -62.30 -32.01
N GLY A 1037 -53.60 -60.97 -32.13
CA GLY A 1037 -53.50 -60.27 -33.41
C GLY A 1037 -52.17 -60.51 -34.13
N LEU A 1038 -51.05 -60.57 -33.39
CA LEU A 1038 -49.75 -60.95 -33.94
C LEU A 1038 -49.74 -62.40 -34.44
N ASN A 1039 -50.25 -63.35 -33.65
CA ASN A 1039 -50.35 -64.76 -34.04
C ASN A 1039 -51.18 -64.95 -35.31
N GLN A 1040 -52.28 -64.20 -35.47
CA GLN A 1040 -53.07 -64.22 -36.71
C GLN A 1040 -52.25 -63.73 -37.91
N ARG A 1041 -51.49 -62.64 -37.75
CA ARG A 1041 -50.59 -62.14 -38.81
C ARG A 1041 -49.49 -63.14 -39.12
N TRP A 1042 -48.83 -63.69 -38.12
CA TRP A 1042 -47.76 -64.67 -38.29
C TRP A 1042 -48.26 -65.98 -38.92
N ALA A 1043 -49.49 -66.40 -38.62
CA ALA A 1043 -50.13 -67.55 -39.26
C ALA A 1043 -50.28 -67.35 -40.79
N THR A 1044 -50.61 -66.14 -41.25
CA THR A 1044 -50.66 -65.84 -42.71
C THR A 1044 -49.28 -65.96 -43.38
N GLN A 1045 -48.20 -65.85 -42.60
CA GLN A 1045 -46.81 -66.00 -43.06
C GLN A 1045 -46.27 -67.44 -42.90
N GLY A 1046 -47.12 -68.39 -42.47
CA GLY A 1046 -46.77 -69.79 -42.26
C GLY A 1046 -46.04 -70.10 -40.95
N ILE A 1047 -46.12 -69.19 -39.96
CA ILE A 1047 -45.46 -69.33 -38.66
C ILE A 1047 -46.46 -69.87 -37.64
N GLY A 1048 -46.04 -70.82 -36.78
CA GLY A 1048 -46.89 -71.40 -35.73
C GLY A 1048 -47.20 -70.40 -34.61
N PRO A 1049 -48.35 -70.55 -33.91
CA PRO A 1049 -48.75 -69.63 -32.86
C PRO A 1049 -47.90 -69.80 -31.59
N VAL A 1050 -47.64 -68.69 -30.91
CA VAL A 1050 -47.06 -68.67 -29.55
C VAL A 1050 -48.12 -68.32 -28.52
N LYS A 1051 -47.88 -68.65 -27.25
CA LYS A 1051 -48.84 -68.43 -26.17
C LYS A 1051 -48.34 -67.41 -25.17
N PHE A 1052 -49.23 -66.64 -24.58
CA PHE A 1052 -48.85 -65.59 -23.62
C PHE A 1052 -48.68 -66.18 -22.22
N ARG A 1053 -47.71 -65.71 -21.45
CA ARG A 1053 -47.57 -66.05 -20.04
C ARG A 1053 -47.18 -64.80 -19.27
N CYS A 1054 -47.91 -64.46 -18.21
CA CYS A 1054 -47.66 -63.24 -17.45
C CYS A 1054 -47.79 -63.46 -15.94
N GLY A 1055 -46.89 -62.85 -15.19
CA GLY A 1055 -46.88 -62.79 -13.73
C GLY A 1055 -46.83 -61.36 -13.24
N ILE A 1056 -47.70 -61.00 -12.31
CA ILE A 1056 -47.75 -59.65 -11.74
C ILE A 1056 -47.69 -59.71 -10.21
N HIS A 1057 -46.82 -58.89 -9.64
CA HIS A 1057 -46.67 -58.74 -8.19
C HIS A 1057 -46.48 -57.27 -7.82
N GLN A 1058 -47.03 -56.86 -6.67
CA GLN A 1058 -46.82 -55.54 -6.09
C GLN A 1058 -46.06 -55.70 -4.78
N GLY A 1059 -45.00 -54.91 -4.62
CA GLY A 1059 -44.18 -54.91 -3.43
C GLY A 1059 -43.10 -53.83 -3.49
N THR A 1060 -42.35 -53.68 -2.40
CA THR A 1060 -41.27 -52.69 -2.35
C THR A 1060 -40.04 -53.21 -3.11
N ALA A 1061 -39.49 -52.40 -4.01
CA ALA A 1061 -38.23 -52.64 -4.71
C ALA A 1061 -37.40 -51.36 -4.73
N VAL A 1062 -36.07 -51.49 -4.80
CA VAL A 1062 -35.19 -50.33 -4.98
C VAL A 1062 -35.14 -50.00 -6.47
N VAL A 1063 -35.55 -48.80 -6.86
CA VAL A 1063 -35.62 -48.35 -8.26
C VAL A 1063 -34.71 -47.15 -8.46
N GLY A 1064 -33.92 -47.15 -9.53
CA GLY A 1064 -32.99 -46.06 -9.86
C GLY A 1064 -31.93 -46.49 -10.88
N MET A 1065 -30.95 -45.64 -11.14
CA MET A 1065 -29.78 -45.97 -11.98
C MET A 1065 -28.81 -46.86 -11.22
N PHE A 1066 -28.52 -48.03 -11.76
CA PHE A 1066 -27.51 -48.94 -11.25
C PHE A 1066 -26.42 -49.16 -12.33
N GLY A 1067 -25.14 -49.01 -11.97
CA GLY A 1067 -24.01 -49.25 -12.89
C GLY A 1067 -22.79 -48.34 -12.66
N SER A 1068 -21.87 -48.31 -13.63
CA SER A 1068 -20.67 -47.46 -13.63
C SER A 1068 -20.86 -46.21 -14.51
N ALA A 1069 -19.90 -45.28 -14.49
CA ALA A 1069 -19.91 -44.09 -15.34
C ALA A 1069 -19.97 -44.40 -16.85
N GLU A 1070 -19.47 -45.58 -17.25
CA GLU A 1070 -19.43 -46.02 -18.66
C GLU A 1070 -20.70 -46.77 -19.06
N ARG A 1071 -21.45 -47.34 -18.09
CA ARG A 1071 -22.68 -48.09 -18.33
C ARG A 1071 -23.55 -48.13 -17.09
N SER A 1072 -24.70 -47.47 -17.14
CA SER A 1072 -25.70 -47.49 -16.08
C SER A 1072 -27.10 -47.66 -16.67
N ASP A 1073 -27.92 -48.49 -16.02
CA ASP A 1073 -29.29 -48.81 -16.47
C ASP A 1073 -30.28 -48.42 -15.36
N TYR A 1074 -31.40 -47.78 -15.74
CA TYR A 1074 -32.51 -47.53 -14.82
C TYR A 1074 -33.31 -48.82 -14.63
N THR A 1075 -33.28 -49.42 -13.44
CA THR A 1075 -33.89 -50.74 -13.21
C THR A 1075 -34.43 -50.88 -11.80
N ALA A 1076 -35.28 -51.89 -11.56
CA ALA A 1076 -35.74 -52.27 -10.23
C ALA A 1076 -34.96 -53.48 -9.69
N ILE A 1077 -34.51 -53.42 -8.44
CA ILE A 1077 -33.83 -54.52 -7.73
C ILE A 1077 -34.53 -54.78 -6.40
N GLY A 1078 -34.84 -56.05 -6.12
CA GLY A 1078 -35.35 -56.46 -4.82
C GLY A 1078 -36.13 -57.77 -4.83
N PRO A 1079 -36.57 -58.25 -3.66
CA PRO A 1079 -37.35 -59.48 -3.54
C PRO A 1079 -38.62 -59.48 -4.41
N SER A 1080 -39.28 -58.33 -4.52
CA SER A 1080 -40.51 -58.15 -5.31
C SER A 1080 -40.32 -58.48 -6.80
N VAL A 1081 -39.16 -58.13 -7.38
CA VAL A 1081 -38.83 -58.45 -8.78
C VAL A 1081 -38.72 -59.96 -8.97
N ASN A 1082 -38.06 -60.64 -8.03
CA ASN A 1082 -37.90 -62.10 -8.06
C ASN A 1082 -39.24 -62.81 -7.89
N ILE A 1083 -40.12 -62.32 -7.01
CA ILE A 1083 -41.45 -62.89 -6.80
C ILE A 1083 -42.28 -62.78 -8.10
N ALA A 1084 -42.29 -61.62 -8.76
CA ALA A 1084 -43.00 -61.41 -10.02
C ALA A 1084 -42.53 -62.37 -11.12
N ALA A 1085 -41.21 -62.53 -11.28
CA ALA A 1085 -40.64 -63.46 -12.26
C ALA A 1085 -41.02 -64.93 -11.97
N ARG A 1086 -40.99 -65.35 -10.70
CA ARG A 1086 -41.33 -66.74 -10.31
C ARG A 1086 -42.82 -67.04 -10.44
N ILE A 1087 -43.68 -66.04 -10.21
CA ILE A 1087 -45.12 -66.11 -10.49
C ILE A 1087 -45.34 -66.33 -11.98
N GLN A 1088 -44.64 -65.57 -12.83
CA GLN A 1088 -44.70 -65.75 -14.29
C GLN A 1088 -44.25 -67.15 -14.69
N GLU A 1089 -43.10 -67.65 -14.20
CA GLU A 1089 -42.61 -69.00 -14.53
C GLU A 1089 -43.60 -70.12 -14.16
N SER A 1090 -44.35 -69.94 -13.06
CA SER A 1090 -45.33 -70.90 -12.55
C SER A 1090 -46.68 -70.84 -13.27
N ALA A 1091 -46.92 -69.78 -14.05
CA ALA A 1091 -48.16 -69.60 -14.80
C ALA A 1091 -48.25 -70.58 -15.98
N THR A 1092 -49.42 -71.15 -16.21
CA THR A 1092 -49.68 -71.99 -17.39
C THR A 1092 -49.76 -71.12 -18.65
N ALA A 1093 -49.65 -71.74 -19.83
CA ALA A 1093 -49.79 -70.99 -21.08
C ALA A 1093 -51.19 -70.34 -21.19
N ASP A 1094 -51.25 -69.13 -21.72
CA ASP A 1094 -52.43 -68.26 -21.84
C ASP A 1094 -53.04 -67.80 -20.51
N THR A 1095 -52.23 -67.69 -19.46
CA THR A 1095 -52.69 -67.20 -18.15
C THR A 1095 -51.93 -65.98 -17.65
N ILE A 1096 -52.68 -65.08 -17.01
CA ILE A 1096 -52.15 -63.95 -16.24
C ILE A 1096 -52.30 -64.32 -14.77
N LEU A 1097 -51.18 -64.60 -14.11
CA LEU A 1097 -51.15 -65.01 -12.71
C LEU A 1097 -50.70 -63.83 -11.84
N VAL A 1098 -51.37 -63.62 -10.72
CA VAL A 1098 -51.08 -62.50 -9.82
C VAL A 1098 -50.94 -62.95 -8.37
N SER A 1099 -50.11 -62.25 -7.59
CA SER A 1099 -49.99 -62.50 -6.15
C SER A 1099 -51.22 -62.00 -5.37
N ALA A 1100 -51.42 -62.48 -4.14
CA ALA A 1100 -52.42 -61.95 -3.21
C ALA A 1100 -52.39 -60.42 -3.07
N ALA A 1101 -51.20 -59.82 -2.94
CA ALA A 1101 -51.03 -58.37 -2.84
C ALA A 1101 -51.59 -57.58 -4.03
N VAL A 1102 -51.71 -58.22 -5.21
CA VAL A 1102 -52.33 -57.63 -6.41
C VAL A 1102 -53.82 -57.96 -6.44
N ALA A 1103 -54.19 -59.18 -6.07
CA ALA A 1103 -55.58 -59.65 -6.04
C ALA A 1103 -56.45 -58.87 -5.05
N ASP A 1104 -55.89 -58.37 -3.95
CA ASP A 1104 -56.59 -57.54 -2.96
C ASP A 1104 -57.15 -56.22 -3.56
N TYR A 1105 -56.63 -55.78 -4.70
CA TYR A 1105 -57.09 -54.58 -5.42
C TYR A 1105 -58.03 -54.89 -6.60
N LEU A 1106 -58.39 -56.16 -6.81
CA LEU A 1106 -59.26 -56.62 -7.91
C LEU A 1106 -60.60 -57.12 -7.37
N ASP A 1107 -61.66 -56.98 -8.17
CA ASP A 1107 -62.98 -57.50 -7.80
C ASP A 1107 -62.99 -59.03 -7.83
N GLU A 1108 -63.69 -59.69 -6.90
CA GLU A 1108 -63.76 -61.15 -6.79
C GLU A 1108 -64.25 -61.85 -8.09
N GLN A 1109 -64.97 -61.12 -8.95
CA GLN A 1109 -65.46 -61.61 -10.23
C GLN A 1109 -64.35 -61.68 -11.30
N GLU A 1110 -63.26 -60.94 -11.13
CA GLU A 1110 -62.14 -60.88 -12.08
C GLU A 1110 -61.06 -61.93 -11.83
N ILE A 1111 -61.04 -62.52 -10.62
CA ILE A 1111 -60.01 -63.44 -10.17
C ILE A 1111 -60.55 -64.85 -9.92
N VAL A 1112 -59.71 -65.85 -10.20
CA VAL A 1112 -59.98 -67.26 -9.91
C VAL A 1112 -58.87 -67.77 -9.00
N LYS A 1113 -59.23 -68.36 -7.86
CA LYS A 1113 -58.26 -68.87 -6.90
C LYS A 1113 -57.42 -69.98 -7.54
N PHE A 1114 -56.10 -69.84 -7.46
CA PHE A 1114 -55.13 -70.82 -7.96
C PHE A 1114 -54.45 -71.53 -6.79
N ASP A 1115 -53.73 -72.63 -7.06
CA ASP A 1115 -53.07 -73.39 -6.01
C ASP A 1115 -51.96 -72.57 -5.31
N PRO A 1116 -51.77 -72.71 -3.98
CA PRO A 1116 -50.67 -72.07 -3.27
C PRO A 1116 -49.32 -72.55 -3.80
N LEU A 1117 -48.44 -71.63 -4.16
CA LEU A 1117 -47.13 -71.96 -4.74
C LEU A 1117 -46.02 -71.84 -3.70
N LYS A 1118 -45.23 -72.91 -3.52
CA LYS A 1118 -43.92 -72.84 -2.84
C LYS A 1118 -42.86 -72.48 -3.88
N LEU A 1119 -42.50 -71.20 -3.92
CA LEU A 1119 -41.53 -70.68 -4.86
C LEU A 1119 -40.10 -70.95 -4.35
N LYS A 1120 -39.21 -71.40 -5.25
CA LYS A 1120 -37.82 -71.72 -4.89
C LYS A 1120 -37.08 -70.47 -4.42
N GLY A 1121 -36.59 -70.48 -3.18
CA GLY A 1121 -35.84 -69.36 -2.58
C GLY A 1121 -36.70 -68.29 -1.88
N ILE A 1122 -38.00 -68.56 -1.68
CA ILE A 1122 -38.91 -67.75 -0.87
C ILE A 1122 -39.44 -68.66 0.25
N ASP A 1123 -39.24 -68.28 1.51
CA ASP A 1123 -39.58 -69.13 2.67
C ASP A 1123 -41.10 -69.25 2.89
N GLU A 1124 -41.88 -68.31 2.35
CA GLU A 1124 -43.34 -68.26 2.49
C GLU A 1124 -44.07 -68.86 1.27
N THR A 1125 -45.24 -69.45 1.53
CA THR A 1125 -46.11 -69.94 0.45
C THR A 1125 -46.89 -68.76 -0.12
N VAL A 1126 -46.67 -68.44 -1.39
CA VAL A 1126 -47.34 -67.31 -2.05
C VAL A 1126 -48.70 -67.78 -2.59
N LEU A 1127 -49.77 -67.16 -2.11
CA LEU A 1127 -51.11 -67.35 -2.67
C LEU A 1127 -51.21 -66.62 -4.01
N THR A 1128 -51.69 -67.33 -5.03
CA THR A 1128 -51.80 -66.81 -6.39
C THR A 1128 -53.21 -66.93 -6.93
N PHE A 1129 -53.55 -66.02 -7.83
CA PHE A 1129 -54.86 -65.89 -8.44
C PHE A 1129 -54.71 -65.74 -9.95
N GLY A 1130 -55.52 -66.46 -10.72
CA GLY A 1130 -55.61 -66.27 -12.16
C GLY A 1130 -56.55 -65.12 -12.48
N VAL A 1131 -56.14 -64.19 -13.34
CA VAL A 1131 -56.98 -63.08 -13.80
C VAL A 1131 -57.69 -63.49 -15.09
N LYS A 1132 -59.00 -63.25 -15.16
CA LYS A 1132 -59.76 -63.48 -16.39
C LYS A 1132 -59.24 -62.58 -17.52
N THR A 1133 -58.89 -63.20 -18.64
CA THR A 1133 -58.38 -62.53 -19.85
C THR A 1133 -59.50 -61.87 -20.66
N GLN A 1134 -60.76 -62.25 -20.43
CA GLN A 1134 -61.96 -61.65 -21.00
C GLN A 1134 -62.90 -61.20 -19.87
N LEU A 1135 -63.09 -59.88 -19.77
CA LEU A 1135 -64.16 -59.19 -19.04
C LEU A 1135 -64.77 -58.16 -19.98
#